data_AF-A0A670JZ02-F1
#
_entry.id   AF-A0A670JZ02-F1
#
_cell.length_a   1.000
_cell.length_b   1.000
_cell.length_c   1.000
_cell.angle_alpha   90.00
_cell.angle_beta   90.00
_cell.angle_gamma   90.00
#
_symmetry.space_group_name_H-M   'P 1'
#
loop_
_entity.id
_entity.type
_entity.pdbx_description
1 polymer ?
#
loop_
_entity_poly.entity_id
_entity_poly.type
_entity_poly.pdbx_seq_one_letter_code
_entity_poly.pdbx_strand_id
1 'polypeptide(L)'
;MAGSAAAAGGGSRRGAPSVPDIYSSMEYGPVPEGTGAAQSADRPKVPRTRAATWSHRETLDFLALWGEEGIQTQLNRCHRNADVYQWISERMAEKGYFRDEDQCRTKGKDLKKSYKQAKLQDGIARQRCRFFHELDAILGSGGGGTGGGGGAAPWCQVVIKEESDPELDPELHENEYAWTQVSVTDGSDGDPQGEPSSSAVAAAAVSSSSSSQAGVGGLLHSEDPALHHHVAGGIVKEEKSPGREESGLRGGGGAYLYGQEDAHVETPGGADQPLLRRESRAHLEAPWRPGLNRRVFSRPRTLLSTREKLAQLRNRRKRPRDDKFDDLVRDIRAHFREREKLFQGLWEEEKAQREKDRRLWTAEMDWIRQMWAKSQKEREAAGDGKEADGPRQVKEESWSRELCKDPEGGPGKDTSVQEPLLLKTWLESHGRSFGHFIGGEWLKPDGRETCTTKNPTTGEPLATTLQGSTEDVDAAVDAATKAFKTWSQLPGHVRARHLYNVARTIQKHQRLLGLLESLDSGKLIREARDADLPLVVRHFYHHAGWAQLMEVEMKGWKPLGVVAALIPRSFPLLTLTWKVCPALAMGNTIVLKPASSTRLTALLLAEICAQAGLPPGVLNVITGDQGLGEALASHPGIDKVAFAGSAEVGRSLRRATAGTGKKLSLQLGGKSPFIVFDSADLDSAVDGLVDAVWQNWGQARSAGSQLLLQESIAKDFVQRLKRRMGQLRVGDSLDKAVDLGALVSEKQRHAIEGLVEEARAEGAEVFQAWASLPSSGLFYPPTLITGVYPTSRCVREEIFGPVLVSLTFRTAKEALVLGNSTPYGLAASVWTETLPLALEVAHSLQVGTVWINGHNMLDAASAFGGYKESGYGRDGGKEGLFEYVRPNWQARPHPGAVDLDFKTFATSQGAEIPSVAADSRVPRSSASDLEGNIPNVDRTYKLYYGGAQKRPDSMSSRAVLDHAGKIAAYVADGGIKDIRNAVEAAHKAAPGWAKQTPHARAQILYYLAENLELRRAEVASRLEALAGAKKEAGLQEVDLCVQRLFYWAAYSDKYGGAVQETSLYGASLLFREPLGVVGIACPDEQPLLAFVSLLAPAVVRGNCVVMVPSERFPLLALDFYQVLDTSDVPGGVVNIISGNRDHLSRALAEHQDVQAVWYFGSKEKNYQRWKNGA
;
A
#
# COMPACT_ATOMS: atom_id res chain seq x y z
N MET A 1 66.65 20.33 31.53
CA MET A 1 66.15 21.34 32.48
C MET A 1 64.63 21.18 32.47
N ALA A 2 63.99 20.59 33.49
CA ALA A 2 63.68 21.16 34.82
C ALA A 2 62.51 22.16 34.75
N GLY A 3 61.40 22.06 35.51
CA GLY A 3 60.93 21.06 36.49
C GLY A 3 59.39 20.92 36.44
N SER A 4 58.66 20.02 37.11
CA SER A 4 58.79 19.29 38.40
C SER A 4 57.93 19.84 39.55
N ALA A 5 56.71 19.32 39.71
CA ALA A 5 55.92 19.18 40.97
C ALA A 5 54.75 18.18 40.70
N ALA A 6 54.45 17.09 41.43
CA ALA A 6 54.37 16.78 42.88
C ALA A 6 52.97 17.09 43.49
N ALA A 7 52.34 16.28 44.36
CA ALA A 7 52.72 15.02 45.03
C ALA A 7 51.47 14.11 45.32
N ALA A 8 51.60 12.77 45.39
CA ALA A 8 51.53 11.88 46.60
C ALA A 8 50.15 11.76 47.32
N GLY A 9 49.74 10.62 47.91
CA GLY A 9 50.30 9.26 48.08
C GLY A 9 49.19 8.29 48.59
N GLY A 10 49.42 7.07 49.12
CA GLY A 10 50.62 6.24 49.26
C GLY A 10 50.47 5.06 50.26
N GLY A 11 50.85 3.83 49.88
CA GLY A 11 51.04 2.65 50.77
C GLY A 11 49.86 1.65 50.92
N SER A 12 50.04 0.39 51.40
CA SER A 12 51.29 -0.38 51.62
C SER A 12 51.08 -1.90 51.90
N ARG A 13 51.78 -2.77 51.13
CA ARG A 13 52.34 -4.11 51.49
C ARG A 13 51.46 -5.35 51.79
N ARG A 14 52.13 -6.51 51.58
CA ARG A 14 51.83 -7.93 51.93
C ARG A 14 50.78 -8.62 51.04
N GLY A 15 50.95 -9.88 50.62
CA GLY A 15 52.12 -10.78 50.72
C GLY A 15 51.80 -12.16 50.11
N ALA A 16 52.80 -12.89 49.60
CA ALA A 16 52.62 -14.18 48.93
C ALA A 16 53.24 -15.36 49.73
N PRO A 17 52.57 -16.53 49.81
CA PRO A 17 53.17 -17.81 50.14
C PRO A 17 53.38 -18.69 48.88
N SER A 18 54.15 -19.77 49.01
CA SER A 18 54.58 -20.62 47.89
C SER A 18 54.61 -22.10 48.25
N VAL A 19 54.16 -22.96 47.30
CA VAL A 19 54.74 -24.29 46.93
C VAL A 19 54.86 -25.34 48.06
N PRO A 20 54.20 -26.51 47.94
CA PRO A 20 54.88 -27.64 47.27
C PRO A 20 54.01 -28.51 46.33
N ASP A 21 54.71 -29.24 45.46
CA ASP A 21 54.17 -30.23 44.52
C ASP A 21 53.69 -31.54 45.18
N ILE A 22 52.87 -32.29 44.45
CA ILE A 22 52.80 -33.76 44.58
C ILE A 22 52.96 -34.38 43.17
N TYR A 23 53.81 -35.41 43.09
CA TYR A 23 54.17 -36.17 41.89
C TYR A 23 52.92 -36.75 41.18
N SER A 24 52.80 -36.74 39.85
CA SER A 24 53.67 -37.36 38.83
C SER A 24 53.63 -38.90 38.84
N SER A 25 52.58 -39.47 38.24
CA SER A 25 52.61 -40.76 37.53
C SER A 25 51.28 -41.04 36.82
N MET A 26 51.28 -41.18 35.49
CA MET A 26 50.60 -42.26 34.74
C MET A 26 50.84 -42.12 33.23
N GLU A 27 51.66 -43.05 32.76
CA GLU A 27 52.19 -43.34 31.43
C GLU A 27 51.31 -43.04 30.20
N TYR A 28 51.96 -42.59 29.12
CA TYR A 28 51.42 -42.66 27.77
C TYR A 28 51.45 -44.11 27.27
N GLY A 29 50.30 -44.65 26.85
CA GLY A 29 50.24 -45.84 25.99
C GLY A 29 50.58 -45.51 24.53
N PRO A 30 51.24 -46.40 23.78
CA PRO A 30 51.81 -46.05 22.47
C PRO A 30 50.77 -46.03 21.33
N VAL A 31 50.94 -45.07 20.42
CA VAL A 31 50.48 -45.21 19.03
C VAL A 31 51.51 -46.08 18.29
N PRO A 32 51.12 -47.04 17.42
CA PRO A 32 52.08 -47.83 16.66
C PRO A 32 52.84 -46.97 15.63
N GLU A 33 54.10 -46.62 15.91
CA GLU A 33 54.97 -45.94 14.95
C GLU A 33 55.60 -46.95 13.97
N GLY A 34 55.32 -46.76 12.67
CA GLY A 34 55.94 -47.50 11.58
C GLY A 34 56.89 -46.62 10.76
N THR A 35 58.12 -46.41 11.27
CA THR A 35 59.35 -45.98 10.56
C THR A 35 59.26 -44.89 9.47
N GLY A 36 59.89 -43.74 9.70
CA GLY A 36 59.96 -42.63 8.72
C GLY A 36 61.23 -42.56 7.85
N ALA A 37 61.46 -41.35 7.32
CA ALA A 37 62.53 -40.88 6.43
C ALA A 37 62.33 -41.07 4.90
N ALA A 38 62.97 -40.16 4.15
CA ALA A 38 63.11 -40.07 2.69
C ALA A 38 61.91 -39.63 1.81
N GLN A 39 61.99 -38.35 1.40
CA GLN A 39 61.68 -37.85 0.04
C GLN A 39 60.20 -37.80 -0.44
N SER A 40 60.03 -37.16 -1.61
CA SER A 40 58.76 -36.75 -2.20
C SER A 40 58.13 -37.82 -3.08
N ALA A 41 56.87 -38.16 -2.81
CA ALA A 41 55.97 -38.82 -3.75
C ALA A 41 54.58 -38.18 -3.66
N ASP A 42 53.88 -38.10 -4.79
CA ASP A 42 52.57 -37.43 -4.87
C ASP A 42 51.48 -38.28 -4.19
N ARG A 43 50.62 -37.65 -3.36
CA ARG A 43 49.44 -38.34 -2.80
C ARG A 43 48.24 -38.04 -3.68
N PRO A 44 47.58 -39.05 -4.28
CA PRO A 44 46.50 -38.82 -5.23
C PRO A 44 45.34 -38.07 -4.56
N LYS A 45 45.03 -36.89 -5.09
CA LYS A 45 43.82 -36.15 -4.70
C LYS A 45 42.61 -36.96 -5.11
N VAL A 46 41.79 -37.38 -4.15
CA VAL A 46 40.49 -38.01 -4.40
C VAL A 46 39.70 -37.13 -5.38
N PRO A 47 39.27 -37.64 -6.55
CA PRO A 47 38.56 -36.83 -7.52
C PRO A 47 37.25 -36.30 -6.93
N ARG A 48 36.96 -35.01 -7.15
CA ARG A 48 35.65 -34.41 -6.84
C ARG A 48 34.60 -34.91 -7.84
N THR A 49 34.12 -36.13 -7.62
CA THR A 49 33.01 -36.71 -8.37
C THR A 49 31.70 -35.97 -8.07
N ARG A 50 30.77 -35.96 -9.04
CA ARG A 50 29.38 -35.56 -8.80
C ARG A 50 28.77 -36.47 -7.73
N ALA A 51 27.84 -35.93 -6.95
CA ALA A 51 27.26 -36.61 -5.79
C ALA A 51 26.54 -37.92 -6.16
N ALA A 52 27.26 -39.04 -6.13
CA ALA A 52 26.68 -40.37 -6.19
C ALA A 52 25.80 -40.60 -4.97
N THR A 53 24.61 -41.15 -5.18
CA THR A 53 23.70 -41.58 -4.11
C THR A 53 24.42 -42.55 -3.18
N TRP A 54 24.10 -42.48 -1.89
CA TRP A 54 24.67 -43.40 -0.90
C TRP A 54 23.97 -44.75 -1.00
N SER A 55 24.74 -45.84 -1.16
CA SER A 55 24.15 -47.18 -1.23
C SER A 55 23.64 -47.65 0.14
N HIS A 56 22.82 -48.70 0.15
CA HIS A 56 22.30 -49.27 1.40
C HIS A 56 23.44 -49.85 2.25
N ARG A 57 24.36 -50.62 1.65
CA ARG A 57 25.51 -51.22 2.34
C ARG A 57 26.49 -50.15 2.85
N GLU A 58 26.85 -49.20 2.01
CA GLU A 58 27.69 -48.05 2.36
C GLU A 58 27.09 -47.23 3.54
N THR A 59 25.76 -47.15 3.64
CA THR A 59 25.10 -46.50 4.77
C THR A 59 25.21 -47.31 6.06
N LEU A 60 25.15 -48.64 6.00
CA LEU A 60 25.38 -49.52 7.16
C LEU A 60 26.84 -49.48 7.61
N ASP A 61 27.79 -49.56 6.68
CA ASP A 61 29.21 -49.51 6.98
C ASP A 61 29.65 -48.14 7.55
N PHE A 62 29.00 -47.05 7.14
CA PHE A 62 29.09 -45.73 7.79
C PHE A 62 28.44 -45.70 9.18
N LEU A 63 27.24 -46.30 9.35
CA LEU A 63 26.56 -46.34 10.64
C LEU A 63 27.35 -47.12 11.69
N ALA A 64 28.06 -48.19 11.30
CA ALA A 64 28.97 -48.90 12.18
C ALA A 64 30.11 -48.00 12.69
N LEU A 65 30.88 -47.39 11.78
CA LEU A 65 32.01 -46.49 12.13
C LEU A 65 31.58 -45.23 12.89
N TRP A 66 30.42 -44.65 12.52
CA TRP A 66 29.86 -43.49 13.20
C TRP A 66 29.23 -43.86 14.55
N GLY A 67 28.79 -45.11 14.72
CA GLY A 67 28.12 -45.61 15.91
C GLY A 67 29.04 -46.03 17.06
N GLU A 68 30.34 -46.17 16.82
CA GLU A 68 31.33 -46.52 17.84
C GLU A 68 31.25 -45.58 19.07
N GLU A 69 31.29 -46.15 20.27
CA GLU A 69 31.08 -45.40 21.52
C GLU A 69 32.12 -44.30 21.73
N GLY A 70 33.37 -44.54 21.36
CA GLY A 70 34.44 -43.53 21.36
C GLY A 70 34.15 -42.37 20.39
N ILE A 71 33.66 -42.69 19.19
CA ILE A 71 33.30 -41.72 18.15
C ILE A 71 32.09 -40.89 18.60
N GLN A 72 30.99 -41.49 19.07
CA GLN A 72 29.86 -40.74 19.61
C GLN A 72 30.26 -39.91 20.84
N THR A 73 31.15 -40.41 21.70
CA THR A 73 31.67 -39.64 22.86
C THR A 73 32.46 -38.41 22.43
N GLN A 74 33.36 -38.55 21.44
CA GLN A 74 34.07 -37.40 20.87
C GLN A 74 33.11 -36.42 20.19
N LEU A 75 32.15 -36.92 19.40
CA LEU A 75 31.15 -36.10 18.70
C LEU A 75 30.26 -35.29 19.66
N ASN A 76 29.98 -35.81 20.86
CA ASN A 76 29.18 -35.14 21.89
C ASN A 76 30.01 -34.22 22.81
N ARG A 77 31.32 -34.45 22.99
CA ARG A 77 32.20 -33.62 23.84
C ARG A 77 32.89 -32.48 23.10
N CYS A 78 33.18 -32.64 21.81
CA CYS A 78 33.89 -31.63 21.01
C CYS A 78 32.93 -30.69 20.26
N HIS A 79 33.40 -29.45 20.03
CA HIS A 79 32.70 -28.42 19.26
C HIS A 79 33.35 -28.18 17.87
N ARG A 80 34.40 -28.92 17.56
CA ARG A 80 35.03 -29.05 16.24
C ARG A 80 35.28 -30.54 16.06
N ASN A 81 34.61 -31.12 15.07
CA ASN A 81 34.54 -32.57 14.91
C ASN A 81 35.08 -33.00 13.54
N ALA A 82 35.88 -32.13 12.90
CA ALA A 82 36.41 -32.34 11.56
C ALA A 82 37.31 -33.58 11.53
N ASP A 83 38.26 -33.64 12.45
CA ASP A 83 39.23 -34.75 12.60
C ASP A 83 38.52 -36.11 12.80
N VAL A 84 37.35 -36.11 13.46
CA VAL A 84 36.51 -37.31 13.67
C VAL A 84 35.85 -37.77 12.35
N TYR A 85 35.28 -36.85 11.57
CA TYR A 85 34.70 -37.19 10.27
C TYR A 85 35.76 -37.43 9.17
N GLN A 86 36.98 -36.91 9.35
CA GLN A 86 38.14 -37.24 8.52
C GLN A 86 38.60 -38.68 8.78
N TRP A 87 38.67 -39.12 10.05
CA TRP A 87 38.92 -40.52 10.39
C TRP A 87 37.83 -41.45 9.84
N ILE A 88 36.54 -41.07 9.93
CA ILE A 88 35.44 -41.84 9.31
C ILE A 88 35.60 -41.88 7.78
N SER A 89 35.98 -40.77 7.14
CA SER A 89 36.26 -40.69 5.70
C SER A 89 37.37 -41.65 5.28
N GLU A 90 38.47 -41.70 6.03
CA GLU A 90 39.60 -42.62 5.80
C GLU A 90 39.19 -44.09 6.00
N ARG A 91 38.45 -44.41 7.07
CA ARG A 91 37.94 -45.78 7.33
C ARG A 91 36.87 -46.23 6.33
N MET A 92 36.11 -45.30 5.76
CA MET A 92 35.20 -45.59 4.63
C MET A 92 35.98 -45.85 3.34
N ALA A 93 37.06 -45.09 3.08
CA ALA A 93 37.93 -45.31 1.92
C ALA A 93 38.68 -46.66 1.99
N GLU A 94 39.11 -47.11 3.18
CA GLU A 94 39.64 -48.48 3.40
C GLU A 94 38.62 -49.57 3.01
N LYS A 95 37.32 -49.32 3.21
CA LYS A 95 36.22 -50.20 2.76
C LYS A 95 35.83 -50.00 1.28
N GLY A 96 36.60 -49.22 0.51
CA GLY A 96 36.32 -48.90 -0.90
C GLY A 96 35.30 -47.79 -1.14
N TYR A 97 34.79 -47.14 -0.09
CA TYR A 97 33.77 -46.08 -0.17
C TYR A 97 34.40 -44.69 -0.07
N PHE A 98 34.85 -44.15 -1.19
CA PHE A 98 35.51 -42.84 -1.26
C PHE A 98 34.52 -41.67 -1.04
N ARG A 99 34.39 -41.24 0.22
CA ARG A 99 33.61 -40.07 0.67
C ARG A 99 34.50 -39.12 1.45
N ASP A 100 34.34 -37.82 1.26
CA ASP A 100 35.08 -36.80 2.02
C ASP A 100 34.44 -36.49 3.40
N GLU A 101 35.18 -35.75 4.25
CA GLU A 101 34.76 -35.33 5.59
C GLU A 101 33.38 -34.65 5.59
N ASP A 102 33.15 -33.74 4.64
CA ASP A 102 31.91 -32.96 4.52
C ASP A 102 30.72 -33.86 4.12
N GLN A 103 30.93 -34.83 3.23
CA GLN A 103 29.94 -35.83 2.84
C GLN A 103 29.56 -36.75 4.00
N CYS A 104 30.54 -37.32 4.71
CA CYS A 104 30.33 -38.14 5.91
C CYS A 104 29.60 -37.35 7.01
N ARG A 105 30.02 -36.11 7.26
CA ARG A 105 29.41 -35.21 8.25
C ARG A 105 27.98 -34.78 7.88
N THR A 106 27.67 -34.67 6.59
CA THR A 106 26.31 -34.37 6.10
C THR A 106 25.40 -35.59 6.24
N LYS A 107 25.88 -36.77 5.80
CA LYS A 107 25.18 -38.05 5.95
C LYS A 107 24.77 -38.33 7.40
N GLY A 108 25.68 -38.13 8.37
CA GLY A 108 25.38 -38.28 9.80
C GLY A 108 24.33 -37.30 10.33
N LYS A 109 24.29 -36.05 9.83
CA LYS A 109 23.25 -35.07 10.17
C LYS A 109 21.88 -35.47 9.63
N ASP A 110 21.81 -35.90 8.37
CA ASP A 110 20.56 -36.27 7.72
C ASP A 110 19.94 -37.53 8.33
N LEU A 111 20.74 -38.55 8.64
CA LEU A 111 20.29 -39.73 9.38
C LEU A 111 19.76 -39.36 10.77
N LYS A 112 20.49 -38.51 11.53
CA LYS A 112 20.07 -38.01 12.86
C LYS A 112 18.81 -37.12 12.80
N LYS A 113 18.54 -36.48 11.66
CA LYS A 113 17.30 -35.73 11.39
C LYS A 113 16.13 -36.67 11.09
N SER A 114 16.31 -37.63 10.18
CA SER A 114 15.29 -38.63 9.81
C SER A 114 14.83 -39.45 11.00
N TYR A 115 15.76 -39.93 11.84
CA TYR A 115 15.45 -40.64 13.09
C TYR A 115 14.62 -39.79 14.06
N LYS A 116 14.99 -38.51 14.25
CA LYS A 116 14.20 -37.58 15.09
C LYS A 116 12.79 -37.33 14.56
N GLN A 117 12.61 -37.27 13.24
CA GLN A 117 11.27 -37.14 12.65
C GLN A 117 10.44 -38.41 12.85
N ALA A 118 11.04 -39.59 12.65
CA ALA A 118 10.37 -40.88 12.86
C ALA A 118 10.04 -41.18 14.34
N LYS A 119 10.82 -40.64 15.30
CA LYS A 119 10.57 -40.77 16.75
C LYS A 119 9.50 -39.81 17.28
N LEU A 120 9.07 -38.82 16.49
CA LEU A 120 8.06 -37.80 16.84
C LEU A 120 6.66 -38.06 16.24
N GLN A 121 6.44 -39.20 15.58
CA GLN A 121 5.18 -39.56 14.93
C GLN A 121 4.81 -41.01 15.25
N ASP A 122 3.50 -41.29 15.29
CA ASP A 122 2.99 -42.62 15.63
C ASP A 122 3.24 -43.66 14.53
N GLY A 123 3.43 -44.91 14.97
CA GLY A 123 3.48 -46.15 14.20
C GLY A 123 4.10 -46.08 12.80
N ILE A 124 3.28 -45.70 11.83
CA ILE A 124 3.51 -45.69 10.37
C ILE A 124 4.81 -44.94 9.99
N ALA A 125 5.17 -43.86 10.72
CA ALA A 125 6.39 -43.10 10.45
C ALA A 125 7.68 -43.89 10.73
N ARG A 126 7.65 -44.81 11.71
CA ARG A 126 8.82 -45.64 12.09
C ARG A 126 9.17 -46.62 10.98
N GLN A 127 8.16 -47.27 10.39
CA GLN A 127 8.31 -48.20 9.27
C GLN A 127 8.90 -47.56 8.00
N ARG A 128 8.79 -46.23 7.83
CA ARG A 128 9.39 -45.50 6.70
C ARG A 128 10.85 -45.07 6.93
N CYS A 129 11.38 -45.22 8.14
CA CYS A 129 12.78 -44.89 8.43
C CYS A 129 13.67 -46.14 8.24
N ARG A 130 14.26 -46.29 7.05
CA ARG A 130 14.95 -47.51 6.58
C ARG A 130 16.13 -48.02 7.45
N PHE A 131 16.61 -47.21 8.40
CA PHE A 131 17.69 -47.56 9.35
C PHE A 131 17.30 -47.23 10.80
N PHE A 132 16.01 -47.39 11.15
CA PHE A 132 15.48 -46.93 12.44
C PHE A 132 16.12 -47.66 13.62
N HIS A 133 16.33 -48.97 13.53
CA HIS A 133 16.81 -49.78 14.65
C HIS A 133 18.30 -49.53 14.94
N GLU A 134 19.10 -49.39 13.88
CA GLU A 134 20.52 -49.03 13.93
C GLU A 134 20.69 -47.61 14.51
N LEU A 135 19.82 -46.67 14.11
CA LEU A 135 19.83 -45.32 14.65
C LEU A 135 19.29 -45.24 16.08
N ASP A 136 18.33 -46.09 16.50
CA ASP A 136 17.86 -46.15 17.89
C ASP A 136 18.91 -46.78 18.80
N ALA A 137 19.68 -47.77 18.33
CA ALA A 137 20.82 -48.32 19.05
C ALA A 137 21.95 -47.29 19.27
N ILE A 138 22.23 -46.44 18.27
CA ILE A 138 23.29 -45.42 18.34
C ILE A 138 22.84 -44.14 19.09
N LEU A 139 21.55 -43.78 19.03
CA LEU A 139 21.04 -42.47 19.48
C LEU A 139 19.96 -42.53 20.57
N GLY A 140 19.45 -43.72 20.91
CA GLY A 140 18.33 -43.90 21.83
C GLY A 140 18.68 -43.67 23.30
N SER A 141 19.91 -44.00 23.72
CA SER A 141 20.41 -44.05 25.10
C SER A 141 20.53 -42.69 25.83
N GLY A 142 19.93 -41.62 25.28
CA GLY A 142 20.15 -40.23 25.70
C GLY A 142 18.96 -39.58 26.41
N GLY A 143 18.38 -40.20 27.46
CA GLY A 143 17.32 -39.55 28.23
C GLY A 143 16.82 -40.31 29.47
N GLY A 144 16.97 -39.69 30.64
CA GLY A 144 16.45 -40.18 31.92
C GLY A 144 17.42 -41.10 32.66
N GLY A 145 17.47 -40.98 33.99
CA GLY A 145 18.37 -41.78 34.82
C GLY A 145 17.75 -42.23 36.14
N THR A 146 17.71 -43.55 36.32
CA THR A 146 17.68 -44.28 37.61
C THR A 146 18.57 -45.51 37.42
N GLY A 147 19.21 -46.01 38.48
CA GLY A 147 20.29 -46.99 38.36
C GLY A 147 19.99 -48.36 38.96
N GLY A 148 20.84 -49.35 38.63
CA GLY A 148 20.90 -50.65 39.30
C GLY A 148 20.62 -51.85 38.38
N GLY A 149 21.59 -52.76 38.27
CA GLY A 149 21.49 -54.01 37.48
C GLY A 149 22.59 -54.11 36.44
N GLY A 150 23.40 -55.18 36.50
CA GLY A 150 24.54 -55.41 35.60
C GLY A 150 24.40 -56.67 34.75
N GLY A 151 25.11 -56.69 33.62
CA GLY A 151 25.17 -57.79 32.65
C GLY A 151 25.80 -57.27 31.35
N ALA A 152 26.63 -58.07 30.68
CA ALA A 152 27.43 -57.60 29.55
C ALA A 152 27.36 -58.53 28.34
N ALA A 153 27.38 -57.91 27.14
CA ALA A 153 27.57 -58.52 25.82
C ALA A 153 26.47 -59.51 25.33
N PRO A 154 26.45 -59.89 24.04
CA PRO A 154 27.30 -59.43 22.92
C PRO A 154 26.54 -58.72 21.77
N TRP A 155 27.29 -58.14 20.84
CA TRP A 155 26.79 -57.80 19.50
C TRP A 155 26.72 -59.09 18.64
N CYS A 156 25.58 -59.38 18.03
CA CYS A 156 25.45 -60.54 17.14
C CYS A 156 26.01 -60.26 15.74
N GLN A 157 26.75 -61.22 15.20
CA GLN A 157 27.13 -61.26 13.79
C GLN A 157 25.88 -61.47 12.92
N VAL A 158 25.74 -60.70 11.82
CA VAL A 158 24.78 -61.01 10.76
C VAL A 158 25.55 -61.65 9.60
N VAL A 159 25.35 -62.95 9.44
CA VAL A 159 25.89 -63.74 8.33
C VAL A 159 25.18 -63.32 7.04
N ILE A 160 25.94 -63.12 5.96
CA ILE A 160 25.40 -62.97 4.61
C ILE A 160 25.01 -64.37 4.12
N LYS A 161 23.76 -64.55 3.68
CA LYS A 161 23.30 -65.75 2.99
C LYS A 161 22.95 -65.37 1.56
N GLU A 162 23.69 -65.93 0.60
CA GLU A 162 23.37 -65.86 -0.82
C GLU A 162 22.58 -67.12 -1.20
N GLU A 163 21.41 -66.92 -1.81
CA GLU A 163 20.52 -67.89 -2.47
C GLU A 163 19.56 -67.00 -3.29
N SER A 164 19.61 -66.93 -4.63
CA SER A 164 19.39 -67.95 -5.66
C SER A 164 17.92 -68.33 -5.84
N ASP A 165 17.30 -67.88 -6.94
CA ASP A 165 16.03 -68.39 -7.43
C ASP A 165 16.10 -69.91 -7.68
N PRO A 166 14.95 -70.61 -7.59
CA PRO A 166 14.40 -71.11 -8.85
C PRO A 166 12.87 -70.99 -8.99
N GLU A 167 12.48 -70.61 -10.20
CA GLU A 167 11.36 -71.11 -11.03
C GLU A 167 10.24 -71.97 -10.39
N LEU A 168 8.98 -71.56 -10.61
CA LEU A 168 7.94 -72.43 -11.21
C LEU A 168 6.68 -71.63 -11.61
N ASP A 169 6.58 -71.33 -12.90
CA ASP A 169 5.33 -70.99 -13.63
C ASP A 169 4.67 -72.33 -14.08
N PRO A 170 3.35 -72.46 -14.40
CA PRO A 170 2.63 -71.57 -15.34
C PRO A 170 1.13 -71.29 -15.06
N GLU A 171 0.50 -70.57 -16.00
CA GLU A 171 -0.95 -70.36 -16.24
C GLU A 171 -1.67 -69.41 -15.25
N LEU A 172 -1.96 -68.15 -15.60
CA LEU A 172 -2.84 -67.75 -16.71
C LEU A 172 -2.58 -66.33 -17.25
N HIS A 173 -2.94 -66.13 -18.53
CA HIS A 173 -3.04 -64.86 -19.27
C HIS A 173 -4.12 -63.89 -18.67
N GLU A 174 -4.18 -62.58 -18.97
CA GLU A 174 -3.72 -61.86 -20.17
C GLU A 174 -3.57 -60.32 -19.98
N ASN A 175 -3.03 -59.63 -21.01
CA ASN A 175 -3.12 -58.19 -21.31
C ASN A 175 -2.20 -57.18 -20.57
N GLU A 176 -0.95 -57.08 -21.06
CA GLU A 176 -0.44 -56.00 -21.95
C GLU A 176 -0.79 -54.51 -21.68
N TYR A 177 0.07 -53.51 -21.92
CA TYR A 177 1.52 -53.47 -22.19
C TYR A 177 2.13 -52.12 -21.75
N ALA A 178 3.43 -51.94 -21.98
CA ALA A 178 4.25 -50.82 -21.57
C ALA A 178 4.39 -49.71 -22.64
N TRP A 179 4.82 -48.53 -22.17
CA TRP A 179 5.82 -47.60 -22.74
C TRP A 179 6.49 -48.01 -24.08
N THR A 180 6.90 -47.10 -24.99
CA THR A 180 7.65 -45.85 -24.72
C THR A 180 7.77 -44.92 -25.96
N GLN A 181 7.86 -43.60 -25.73
CA GLN A 181 8.62 -42.55 -26.45
C GLN A 181 8.87 -42.51 -28.00
N VAL A 182 8.56 -41.32 -28.57
CA VAL A 182 9.44 -40.41 -29.38
C VAL A 182 9.42 -40.39 -30.94
N SER A 183 9.46 -39.15 -31.45
CA SER A 183 9.86 -38.60 -32.78
C SER A 183 9.06 -38.84 -34.08
N VAL A 184 8.38 -37.77 -34.53
CA VAL A 184 8.56 -37.03 -35.81
C VAL A 184 8.90 -37.79 -37.10
N THR A 185 8.03 -37.65 -38.12
CA THR A 185 8.37 -37.44 -39.56
C THR A 185 7.23 -36.72 -40.30
N ASP A 186 7.52 -36.16 -41.48
CA ASP A 186 6.66 -35.31 -42.31
C ASP A 186 5.58 -36.04 -43.15
N GLY A 187 4.70 -35.23 -43.78
CA GLY A 187 3.80 -35.60 -44.87
C GLY A 187 2.32 -35.30 -44.58
N SER A 188 1.49 -34.61 -45.35
CA SER A 188 1.55 -33.73 -46.55
C SER A 188 0.22 -33.94 -47.30
N ASP A 189 -0.48 -32.86 -47.65
CA ASP A 189 -1.61 -32.77 -48.60
C ASP A 189 -2.93 -33.52 -48.29
N GLY A 190 -4.09 -32.87 -48.50
CA GLY A 190 -5.40 -33.51 -48.27
C GLY A 190 -6.68 -32.66 -48.18
N ASP A 191 -6.75 -31.46 -48.77
CA ASP A 191 -8.04 -30.79 -49.08
C ASP A 191 -8.68 -31.49 -50.31
N PRO A 192 -10.00 -31.39 -50.65
CA PRO A 192 -10.93 -30.31 -50.27
C PRO A 192 -12.43 -30.66 -50.00
N GLN A 193 -13.19 -29.63 -49.56
CA GLN A 193 -14.65 -29.37 -49.81
C GLN A 193 -15.74 -30.34 -49.29
N GLY A 194 -16.90 -29.79 -48.84
CA GLY A 194 -18.17 -30.55 -48.84
C GLY A 194 -19.26 -30.24 -47.79
N GLU A 195 -19.77 -29.00 -47.70
CA GLU A 195 -21.09 -28.72 -47.07
C GLU A 195 -22.28 -29.16 -47.99
N PRO A 196 -23.57 -29.08 -47.58
CA PRO A 196 -24.21 -29.44 -46.31
C PRO A 196 -25.58 -30.18 -46.54
N SER A 197 -26.38 -30.43 -45.50
CA SER A 197 -27.86 -30.42 -45.64
C SER A 197 -28.59 -30.18 -44.30
N SER A 198 -29.83 -29.67 -44.35
CA SER A 198 -30.54 -29.13 -43.19
C SER A 198 -32.07 -29.38 -43.21
N SER A 199 -32.70 -29.38 -42.03
CA SER A 199 -34.11 -29.00 -41.75
C SER A 199 -34.33 -29.09 -40.22
N ALA A 200 -34.86 -28.09 -39.48
CA ALA A 200 -36.13 -27.33 -39.57
C ALA A 200 -37.33 -28.15 -39.01
N VAL A 201 -38.42 -27.59 -38.46
CA VAL A 201 -39.24 -26.39 -38.83
C VAL A 201 -40.09 -25.86 -37.64
N ALA A 202 -40.38 -24.53 -37.59
CA ALA A 202 -41.48 -23.82 -36.87
C ALA A 202 -41.54 -23.83 -35.31
N ALA A 203 -42.21 -22.90 -34.59
CA ALA A 203 -42.71 -21.50 -34.78
C ALA A 203 -43.15 -20.96 -33.37
N ALA A 204 -43.71 -19.77 -33.08
CA ALA A 204 -44.19 -18.58 -33.82
C ALA A 204 -43.97 -17.30 -32.93
N ALA A 205 -44.00 -16.04 -33.40
CA ALA A 205 -45.14 -15.10 -33.64
C ALA A 205 -46.01 -14.77 -32.40
N VAL A 206 -46.50 -13.55 -32.11
CA VAL A 206 -46.85 -12.30 -32.86
C VAL A 206 -46.75 -11.12 -31.84
N SER A 207 -46.42 -9.83 -32.06
CA SER A 207 -45.78 -8.94 -33.08
C SER A 207 -45.34 -7.64 -32.29
N SER A 208 -45.06 -6.41 -32.73
CA SER A 208 -45.04 -5.58 -33.97
C SER A 208 -44.06 -4.37 -33.70
N SER A 209 -43.96 -3.20 -34.36
CA SER A 209 -44.52 -2.54 -35.57
C SER A 209 -43.60 -1.39 -36.07
N SER A 210 -43.31 -1.35 -37.38
CA SER A 210 -43.29 -0.22 -38.37
C SER A 210 -43.11 1.27 -37.96
N SER A 211 -42.61 2.20 -38.80
CA SER A 211 -42.61 2.24 -40.28
C SER A 211 -41.48 3.05 -40.98
N SER A 212 -41.44 2.90 -42.31
CA SER A 212 -40.68 3.59 -43.39
C SER A 212 -40.96 5.12 -43.55
N GLN A 213 -40.40 5.92 -44.50
CA GLN A 213 -39.86 5.64 -45.86
C GLN A 213 -39.05 6.83 -46.52
N ALA A 214 -38.08 6.52 -47.41
CA ALA A 214 -37.50 7.24 -48.60
C ALA A 214 -37.17 8.77 -48.66
N GLY A 215 -36.18 9.19 -49.50
CA GLY A 215 -35.84 10.64 -49.65
C GLY A 215 -34.86 11.23 -50.71
N VAL A 216 -34.14 10.47 -51.57
CA VAL A 216 -33.40 10.94 -52.81
C VAL A 216 -32.25 11.98 -52.74
N GLY A 217 -31.04 11.58 -53.19
CA GLY A 217 -30.03 12.42 -53.89
C GLY A 217 -29.04 13.27 -53.06
N GLY A 218 -27.79 13.52 -53.49
CA GLY A 218 -27.03 13.03 -54.65
C GLY A 218 -25.70 13.80 -54.85
N LEU A 219 -24.75 13.22 -55.62
CA LEU A 219 -23.36 13.68 -55.91
C LEU A 219 -22.33 13.51 -54.75
N LEU A 220 -21.04 13.26 -54.98
CA LEU A 220 -20.28 12.28 -55.80
C LEU A 220 -18.79 12.68 -55.78
N HIS A 221 -17.93 11.69 -55.49
CA HIS A 221 -16.46 11.55 -55.64
C HIS A 221 -15.89 10.97 -54.34
N SER A 222 -15.37 9.73 -54.29
CA SER A 222 -14.17 9.18 -54.98
C SER A 222 -12.91 9.98 -54.62
N GLU A 223 -11.81 9.40 -54.13
CA GLU A 223 -11.36 7.99 -54.22
C GLU A 223 -10.75 7.49 -52.90
N ASP A 224 -10.65 6.17 -52.76
CA ASP A 224 -9.72 5.46 -51.86
C ASP A 224 -9.00 4.45 -52.76
N PRO A 225 -7.66 4.35 -52.73
CA PRO A 225 -7.09 3.17 -52.08
C PRO A 225 -5.69 3.38 -51.44
N ALA A 226 -5.22 2.26 -50.88
CA ALA A 226 -3.81 1.86 -50.66
C ALA A 226 -3.23 2.05 -49.25
N LEU A 227 -3.58 1.07 -48.41
CA LEU A 227 -2.65 0.48 -47.43
C LEU A 227 -1.21 0.38 -47.97
N HIS A 228 -0.24 0.86 -47.19
CA HIS A 228 1.13 0.36 -47.26
C HIS A 228 1.73 0.22 -45.86
N HIS A 229 1.97 -1.02 -45.44
CA HIS A 229 2.86 -1.28 -44.30
C HIS A 229 4.29 -0.88 -44.67
N HIS A 230 4.97 -0.18 -43.76
CA HIS A 230 6.43 -0.15 -43.74
C HIS A 230 6.97 -0.47 -42.36
N VAL A 231 7.36 -1.73 -42.18
CA VAL A 231 8.42 -2.10 -41.24
C VAL A 231 9.75 -1.68 -41.88
N ALA A 232 10.55 -0.91 -41.16
CA ALA A 232 11.94 -0.63 -41.51
C ALA A 232 12.76 -0.49 -40.22
N GLY A 233 13.80 -1.31 -40.09
CA GLY A 233 14.70 -1.30 -38.93
C GLY A 233 16.13 -0.97 -39.33
N GLY A 234 16.87 -0.37 -38.40
CA GLY A 234 18.31 -0.18 -38.49
C GLY A 234 18.78 1.06 -39.27
N ILE A 235 19.66 1.85 -38.67
CA ILE A 235 21.11 1.70 -38.86
C ILE A 235 21.85 2.57 -37.82
N VAL A 236 22.96 2.07 -37.30
CA VAL A 236 23.87 2.86 -36.46
C VAL A 236 24.72 3.77 -37.34
N LYS A 237 24.85 5.05 -36.97
CA LYS A 237 25.95 5.91 -37.44
C LYS A 237 26.65 6.55 -36.27
N GLU A 238 27.97 6.40 -36.26
CA GLU A 238 28.89 7.27 -35.52
C GLU A 238 29.08 8.60 -36.27
N GLU A 239 30.05 9.39 -35.80
CA GLU A 239 30.43 10.76 -36.24
C GLU A 239 29.61 11.91 -35.63
N LYS A 240 30.21 13.03 -35.21
CA LYS A 240 31.65 13.38 -35.01
C LYS A 240 31.75 14.53 -34.01
N SER A 241 32.83 14.61 -33.25
CA SER A 241 33.14 15.78 -32.41
C SER A 241 33.78 16.91 -33.23
N PRO A 242 33.38 18.17 -33.07
CA PRO A 242 34.26 19.32 -33.27
C PRO A 242 35.17 19.51 -32.04
N GLY A 243 36.37 20.07 -32.25
CA GLY A 243 37.41 20.17 -31.23
C GLY A 243 37.41 21.46 -30.41
N ARG A 244 38.28 21.47 -29.40
CA ARG A 244 38.69 22.64 -28.60
C ARG A 244 39.12 23.83 -29.47
N GLU A 245 38.89 25.03 -28.96
CA GLU A 245 39.96 26.04 -28.88
C GLU A 245 40.39 26.17 -27.41
N GLU A 246 41.68 26.42 -27.16
CA GLU A 246 42.22 26.72 -25.83
C GLU A 246 42.74 28.16 -25.80
N SER A 247 42.28 28.95 -24.83
CA SER A 247 43.02 30.13 -24.35
C SER A 247 43.09 30.08 -22.83
N GLY A 248 44.25 29.71 -22.31
CA GLY A 248 44.49 29.56 -20.89
C GLY A 248 45.26 30.74 -20.30
N LEU A 249 44.89 31.17 -19.10
CA LEU A 249 45.76 31.98 -18.24
C LEU A 249 45.76 31.43 -16.79
N ARG A 250 46.84 31.77 -16.08
CA ARG A 250 47.33 31.00 -14.93
C ARG A 250 46.70 31.40 -13.59
N GLY A 251 46.32 30.39 -12.82
CA GLY A 251 46.89 30.16 -11.48
C GLY A 251 46.31 30.96 -10.30
N GLY A 252 46.26 30.30 -9.14
CA GLY A 252 45.81 30.92 -7.89
C GLY A 252 45.29 29.89 -6.90
N GLY A 253 46.20 29.18 -6.21
CA GLY A 253 45.84 28.40 -5.03
C GLY A 253 45.92 29.28 -3.79
N GLY A 254 44.87 29.32 -2.98
CA GLY A 254 44.82 30.10 -1.75
C GLY A 254 43.67 29.66 -0.87
N ALA A 255 43.89 29.63 0.44
CA ALA A 255 42.89 29.23 1.44
C ALA A 255 42.89 30.24 2.59
N TYR A 256 41.90 30.06 3.48
CA TYR A 256 41.79 30.61 4.84
C TYR A 256 41.11 31.97 5.08
N LEU A 257 40.42 31.94 6.23
CA LEU A 257 40.15 32.97 7.24
C LEU A 257 38.83 33.74 7.23
N TYR A 258 38.27 33.74 8.45
CA TYR A 258 37.21 34.62 8.95
C TYR A 258 37.76 36.05 9.15
N GLY A 259 36.87 37.03 9.04
CA GLY A 259 37.08 38.37 9.56
C GLY A 259 35.73 39.03 9.89
N GLN A 260 35.49 39.28 11.17
CA GLN A 260 34.58 40.35 11.60
C GLN A 260 35.38 41.65 11.66
N GLU A 261 34.73 42.80 11.47
CA GLU A 261 34.65 43.82 12.52
C GLU A 261 33.54 44.84 12.22
N ASP A 262 33.10 45.52 13.27
CA ASP A 262 31.87 46.33 13.29
C ASP A 262 32.13 47.83 13.09
N ALA A 263 31.10 48.56 12.67
CA ALA A 263 31.02 50.02 12.83
C ALA A 263 29.59 50.44 13.18
N HIS A 264 29.41 51.09 14.34
CA HIS A 264 28.11 51.57 14.84
C HIS A 264 27.73 52.94 14.28
N VAL A 265 26.44 53.33 14.39
CA VAL A 265 25.99 54.50 15.20
C VAL A 265 24.44 54.55 15.31
N GLU A 266 23.98 54.38 16.55
CA GLU A 266 22.86 55.06 17.26
C GLU A 266 21.42 55.21 16.68
N THR A 267 20.52 54.36 17.23
CA THR A 267 19.26 54.66 18.00
C THR A 267 18.83 56.11 18.29
N PRO A 268 17.56 56.42 18.73
CA PRO A 268 16.51 55.57 19.37
C PRO A 268 15.10 55.74 18.74
N GLY A 269 13.95 55.25 19.22
CA GLY A 269 13.50 54.42 20.38
C GLY A 269 11.96 54.53 20.49
N GLY A 270 11.20 53.76 21.30
CA GLY A 270 11.51 52.61 22.17
C GLY A 270 10.46 51.48 22.01
N ALA A 271 10.71 50.29 22.54
CA ALA A 271 10.20 49.79 23.84
C ALA A 271 8.76 49.17 23.73
N ASP A 272 8.46 47.99 24.30
CA ASP A 272 9.19 47.20 25.30
C ASP A 272 9.66 45.80 24.83
N GLN A 273 10.46 45.14 25.68
CA GLN A 273 11.30 43.97 25.32
C GLN A 273 11.09 42.77 26.31
N PRO A 274 11.99 41.78 26.54
CA PRO A 274 11.64 40.37 26.28
C PRO A 274 11.70 39.42 27.49
N LEU A 275 11.18 38.20 27.30
CA LEU A 275 11.51 37.03 28.15
C LEU A 275 11.97 35.83 27.31
N LEU A 276 13.25 35.85 26.93
CA LEU A 276 13.93 34.75 26.23
C LEU A 276 15.20 34.30 26.99
N ARG A 277 15.08 33.97 28.29
CA ARG A 277 16.18 33.37 29.08
C ARG A 277 15.78 32.60 30.36
N ARG A 278 14.89 31.63 30.22
CA ARG A 278 14.73 30.39 31.01
C ARG A 278 14.04 29.42 30.04
N GLU A 279 14.46 28.16 29.87
CA GLU A 279 15.18 27.29 30.80
C GLU A 279 16.46 26.68 30.19
N SER A 280 17.47 26.46 31.03
CA SER A 280 18.50 25.46 30.78
C SER A 280 18.95 24.88 32.13
N ARG A 281 19.49 23.65 32.12
CA ARG A 281 20.09 22.97 33.30
C ARG A 281 19.11 22.45 34.38
N ALA A 282 17.98 21.86 33.98
CA ALA A 282 17.03 21.17 34.88
C ALA A 282 16.61 19.74 34.48
N HIS A 283 17.14 19.18 33.38
CA HIS A 283 16.68 17.88 32.82
C HIS A 283 17.80 16.87 32.53
N LEU A 284 18.91 16.91 33.29
CA LEU A 284 19.98 15.89 33.20
C LEU A 284 19.93 14.83 34.32
N GLU A 285 19.15 15.04 35.38
CA GLU A 285 19.06 14.11 36.52
C GLU A 285 17.60 13.86 36.95
N ALA A 286 16.89 13.02 36.20
CA ALA A 286 15.63 12.39 36.64
C ALA A 286 15.45 11.00 35.97
N PRO A 287 14.90 9.97 36.64
CA PRO A 287 14.94 8.61 36.12
C PRO A 287 13.89 8.32 35.03
N TRP A 288 14.32 7.74 33.91
CA TRP A 288 13.44 7.22 32.86
C TRP A 288 12.55 6.09 33.40
N ARG A 289 11.23 6.17 33.19
CA ARG A 289 10.28 5.05 33.39
C ARG A 289 9.98 4.38 32.04
N PRO A 290 10.33 3.09 31.81
CA PRO A 290 10.14 2.43 30.53
C PRO A 290 8.69 1.95 30.31
N GLY A 291 7.81 2.82 29.83
CA GLY A 291 6.44 2.48 29.43
C GLY A 291 6.32 1.73 28.10
N LEU A 292 7.08 0.64 27.90
CA LEU A 292 7.23 -0.01 26.59
C LEU A 292 6.47 -1.35 26.49
N ASN A 293 5.21 -1.31 26.05
CA ASN A 293 4.41 -2.52 25.81
C ASN A 293 4.94 -3.32 24.61
N ARG A 294 5.67 -4.42 24.87
CA ARG A 294 6.12 -5.38 23.86
C ARG A 294 5.32 -6.69 23.95
N ARG A 295 4.84 -7.23 22.83
CA ARG A 295 4.39 -8.64 22.76
C ARG A 295 4.76 -9.32 21.45
N VAL A 296 5.34 -10.52 21.63
CA VAL A 296 5.31 -11.70 20.74
C VAL A 296 5.58 -11.48 19.25
N PHE A 297 6.84 -11.66 18.87
CA PHE A 297 7.21 -12.13 17.53
C PHE A 297 7.21 -13.67 17.49
N SER A 298 6.62 -14.26 16.47
CA SER A 298 7.07 -15.56 15.96
C SER A 298 8.48 -15.38 15.36
N ARG A 299 9.37 -16.36 15.53
CA ARG A 299 10.73 -16.29 14.95
C ARG A 299 10.71 -16.70 13.47
N PRO A 300 11.19 -15.87 12.53
CA PRO A 300 11.62 -16.35 11.22
C PRO A 300 12.70 -17.42 11.42
N ARG A 301 12.62 -18.54 10.68
CA ARG A 301 13.51 -19.70 10.87
C ARG A 301 14.82 -19.64 10.08
N THR A 302 15.12 -18.51 9.43
CA THR A 302 16.19 -18.35 8.43
C THR A 302 16.96 -17.03 8.56
N LEU A 303 17.49 -16.73 9.76
CA LEU A 303 18.54 -15.72 9.92
C LEU A 303 19.78 -16.32 10.60
N LEU A 304 20.91 -16.32 9.86
CA LEU A 304 22.22 -16.62 10.41
C LEU A 304 22.49 -15.68 11.59
N SER A 305 22.80 -16.26 12.74
CA SER A 305 23.06 -15.51 13.96
C SER A 305 24.24 -14.57 13.79
N THR A 306 24.28 -13.49 14.58
CA THR A 306 25.42 -12.55 14.58
C THR A 306 26.74 -13.27 14.93
N ARG A 307 26.66 -14.41 15.64
CA ARG A 307 27.77 -15.31 15.97
C ARG A 307 28.31 -16.05 14.73
N GLU A 308 27.46 -16.41 13.78
CA GLU A 308 27.84 -17.00 12.49
C GLU A 308 28.37 -15.93 11.52
N LYS A 309 27.78 -14.72 11.50
CA LYS A 309 28.34 -13.58 10.74
C LYS A 309 29.75 -13.21 11.23
N LEU A 310 29.99 -13.24 12.55
CA LEU A 310 31.32 -13.10 13.14
C LEU A 310 32.27 -14.25 12.76
N ALA A 311 31.78 -15.50 12.65
CA ALA A 311 32.58 -16.63 12.20
C ALA A 311 32.98 -16.50 10.71
N GLN A 312 32.06 -16.06 9.84
CA GLN A 312 32.34 -15.80 8.42
C GLN A 312 33.36 -14.67 8.23
N LEU A 313 33.30 -13.60 9.03
CA LEU A 313 34.34 -12.57 9.07
C LEU A 313 35.69 -13.13 9.52
N ARG A 314 35.71 -14.01 10.52
CA ARG A 314 36.95 -14.65 11.00
C ARG A 314 37.60 -15.55 9.94
N ASN A 315 36.80 -16.25 9.14
CA ASN A 315 37.28 -17.14 8.07
C ASN A 315 37.80 -16.41 6.82
N ARG A 316 37.66 -15.07 6.71
CA ARG A 316 38.12 -14.29 5.55
C ARG A 316 39.53 -13.68 5.68
N ARG A 317 40.25 -13.83 6.80
CA ARG A 317 41.60 -13.23 6.98
C ARG A 317 42.75 -14.14 6.55
N LYS A 318 43.50 -13.71 5.52
CA LYS A 318 44.89 -14.14 5.23
C LYS A 318 45.89 -13.07 5.67
N ARG A 319 46.19 -12.96 6.98
CA ARG A 319 47.36 -12.25 7.58
C ARG A 319 47.42 -12.47 9.12
N PRO A 320 48.56 -12.21 9.79
CA PRO A 320 48.76 -12.49 11.22
C PRO A 320 47.93 -11.63 12.19
N ARG A 321 48.14 -11.85 13.50
CA ARG A 321 47.41 -11.22 14.62
C ARG A 321 47.52 -9.69 14.64
N ASP A 322 46.48 -9.08 15.19
CA ASP A 322 46.37 -7.66 15.52
C ASP A 322 45.60 -7.59 16.85
N ASP A 323 46.34 -7.50 17.96
CA ASP A 323 45.81 -7.81 19.30
C ASP A 323 44.72 -6.83 19.75
N LYS A 324 44.71 -5.61 19.20
CA LYS A 324 43.66 -4.60 19.39
C LYS A 324 42.26 -5.10 19.00
N PHE A 325 42.17 -6.05 18.07
CA PHE A 325 40.90 -6.65 17.68
C PHE A 325 40.38 -7.66 18.71
N ASP A 326 41.26 -8.47 19.33
CA ASP A 326 40.85 -9.43 20.34
C ASP A 326 40.53 -8.75 21.69
N ASP A 327 41.19 -7.61 22.02
CA ASP A 327 40.76 -6.71 23.12
C ASP A 327 39.36 -6.13 22.85
N LEU A 328 39.11 -5.56 21.66
CA LEU A 328 37.78 -5.04 21.28
C LEU A 328 36.69 -6.13 21.37
N VAL A 329 37.00 -7.36 20.94
CA VAL A 329 36.10 -8.51 21.05
C VAL A 329 35.91 -8.96 22.51
N ARG A 330 36.91 -8.81 23.39
CA ARG A 330 36.78 -9.06 24.83
C ARG A 330 35.85 -8.04 25.48
N ASP A 331 36.00 -6.76 25.17
CA ASP A 331 35.24 -5.69 25.79
C ASP A 331 33.77 -5.72 25.32
N ILE A 332 33.51 -6.00 24.04
CA ILE A 332 32.16 -6.29 23.54
C ILE A 332 31.52 -7.48 24.31
N ARG A 333 32.29 -8.54 24.61
CA ARG A 333 31.82 -9.69 25.41
C ARG A 333 31.70 -9.41 26.91
N ALA A 334 32.33 -8.37 27.45
CA ALA A 334 32.09 -7.90 28.81
C ALA A 334 30.76 -7.14 28.84
N HIS A 335 30.63 -6.12 28.00
CA HIS A 335 29.46 -5.25 27.91
C HIS A 335 28.17 -6.03 27.58
N PHE A 336 28.22 -7.06 26.73
CA PHE A 336 27.07 -7.93 26.49
C PHE A 336 26.62 -8.73 27.72
N ARG A 337 27.54 -9.26 28.54
CA ARG A 337 27.20 -10.00 29.77
C ARG A 337 26.66 -9.09 30.87
N GLU A 338 27.09 -7.84 30.88
CA GLU A 338 26.58 -6.80 31.76
C GLU A 338 25.14 -6.40 31.38
N ARG A 339 24.89 -6.21 30.07
CA ARG A 339 23.53 -6.02 29.53
C ARG A 339 22.61 -7.23 29.75
N GLU A 340 23.13 -8.45 29.67
CA GLU A 340 22.36 -9.68 29.91
C GLU A 340 21.91 -9.79 31.37
N LYS A 341 22.78 -9.45 32.33
CA LYS A 341 22.41 -9.33 33.77
C LYS A 341 21.35 -8.25 34.00
N LEU A 342 21.50 -7.06 33.41
CA LEU A 342 20.51 -5.99 33.49
C LEU A 342 19.15 -6.43 32.92
N PHE A 343 19.16 -7.17 31.80
CA PHE A 343 17.93 -7.69 31.19
C PHE A 343 17.26 -8.77 32.06
N GLN A 344 18.03 -9.62 32.74
CA GLN A 344 17.50 -10.60 33.70
C GLN A 344 16.89 -9.94 34.94
N GLY A 345 17.52 -8.88 35.48
CA GLY A 345 16.97 -8.10 36.59
C GLY A 345 15.63 -7.44 36.21
N LEU A 346 15.61 -6.71 35.10
CA LEU A 346 14.39 -6.07 34.57
C LEU A 346 13.29 -7.08 34.24
N TRP A 347 13.62 -8.31 33.86
CA TRP A 347 12.65 -9.37 33.58
C TRP A 347 11.95 -9.90 34.84
N GLU A 348 12.69 -10.13 35.93
CA GLU A 348 12.09 -10.54 37.20
C GLU A 348 11.35 -9.38 37.89
N GLU A 349 11.80 -8.12 37.72
CA GLU A 349 11.02 -6.93 38.10
C GLU A 349 9.70 -6.83 37.30
N GLU A 350 9.72 -7.00 35.98
CA GLU A 350 8.51 -7.01 35.14
C GLU A 350 7.53 -8.11 35.56
N LYS A 351 8.04 -9.29 35.89
CA LYS A 351 7.28 -10.44 36.39
C LYS A 351 6.65 -10.15 37.76
N ALA A 352 7.39 -9.54 38.69
CA ALA A 352 6.85 -9.11 39.99
C ALA A 352 5.80 -8.00 39.85
N GLN A 353 6.01 -7.05 38.94
CA GLN A 353 5.04 -5.99 38.66
C GLN A 353 3.76 -6.55 38.00
N ARG A 354 3.87 -7.48 37.04
CA ARG A 354 2.71 -8.19 36.46
C ARG A 354 1.92 -8.98 37.51
N GLU A 355 2.61 -9.61 38.46
CA GLU A 355 1.99 -10.32 39.59
C GLU A 355 1.20 -9.37 40.51
N LYS A 356 1.73 -8.16 40.73
CA LYS A 356 1.09 -7.08 41.50
C LYS A 356 -0.09 -6.45 40.76
N ASP A 357 0.06 -6.16 39.47
CA ASP A 357 -0.99 -5.60 38.61
C ASP A 357 -2.15 -6.59 38.43
N ARG A 358 -1.87 -7.90 38.34
CA ARG A 358 -2.92 -8.92 38.34
C ARG A 358 -3.73 -8.90 39.63
N ARG A 359 -3.08 -8.74 40.79
CA ARG A 359 -3.76 -8.66 42.11
C ARG A 359 -4.61 -7.38 42.24
N LEU A 360 -4.10 -6.25 41.78
CA LEU A 360 -4.84 -4.98 41.72
C LEU A 360 -6.08 -5.12 40.82
N TRP A 361 -5.92 -5.68 39.61
CA TRP A 361 -7.02 -5.94 38.69
C TRP A 361 -8.08 -6.89 39.27
N THR A 362 -7.69 -7.97 39.96
CA THR A 362 -8.65 -8.85 40.64
C THR A 362 -9.42 -8.10 41.73
N ALA A 363 -8.74 -7.33 42.59
CA ALA A 363 -9.40 -6.54 43.63
C ALA A 363 -10.34 -5.47 43.07
N GLU A 364 -9.96 -4.80 41.97
CA GLU A 364 -10.79 -3.82 41.27
C GLU A 364 -12.04 -4.48 40.65
N MET A 365 -11.90 -5.63 39.99
CA MET A 365 -13.02 -6.38 39.45
C MET A 365 -13.98 -6.90 40.53
N ASP A 366 -13.46 -7.34 41.68
CA ASP A 366 -14.29 -7.79 42.80
C ASP A 366 -14.97 -6.63 43.54
N TRP A 367 -14.34 -5.45 43.61
CA TRP A 367 -15.00 -4.23 44.07
C TRP A 367 -16.12 -3.78 43.11
N ILE A 368 -15.89 -3.83 41.78
CA ILE A 368 -16.93 -3.54 40.78
C ILE A 368 -18.11 -4.52 40.92
N ARG A 369 -17.85 -5.82 41.13
CA ARG A 369 -18.88 -6.84 41.39
C ARG A 369 -19.70 -6.52 42.66
N GLN A 370 -19.03 -6.12 43.75
CA GLN A 370 -19.71 -5.72 44.99
C GLN A 370 -20.57 -4.46 44.80
N MET A 371 -20.06 -3.45 44.09
CA MET A 371 -20.83 -2.24 43.76
C MET A 371 -22.03 -2.54 42.86
N TRP A 372 -21.88 -3.44 41.89
CA TRP A 372 -22.98 -3.86 41.02
C TRP A 372 -24.05 -4.65 41.80
N ALA A 373 -23.65 -5.62 42.63
CA ALA A 373 -24.56 -6.37 43.50
C ALA A 373 -25.27 -5.47 44.53
N LYS A 374 -24.59 -4.43 45.05
CA LYS A 374 -25.20 -3.41 45.90
C LYS A 374 -26.24 -2.59 45.13
N SER A 375 -25.92 -2.17 43.90
CA SER A 375 -26.84 -1.41 43.05
C SER A 375 -28.08 -2.21 42.63
N GLN A 376 -27.97 -3.53 42.43
CA GLN A 376 -29.16 -4.39 42.21
C GLN A 376 -30.02 -4.46 43.48
N LYS A 377 -29.41 -4.69 44.66
CA LYS A 377 -30.16 -4.68 45.93
C LYS A 377 -30.81 -3.33 46.25
N GLU A 378 -30.18 -2.22 45.86
CA GLU A 378 -30.77 -0.87 45.99
C GLU A 378 -31.94 -0.64 45.03
N ARG A 379 -31.98 -1.32 43.87
CA ARG A 379 -33.13 -1.35 42.96
C ARG A 379 -34.25 -2.26 43.48
N GLU A 380 -33.91 -3.45 43.96
CA GLU A 380 -34.85 -4.39 44.58
C GLU A 380 -35.54 -3.76 45.81
N ALA A 381 -34.79 -3.02 46.63
CA ALA A 381 -35.30 -2.30 47.80
C ALA A 381 -36.05 -1.00 47.45
N ALA A 382 -35.97 -0.49 46.22
CA ALA A 382 -36.66 0.74 45.81
C ALA A 382 -38.17 0.54 45.55
N GLY A 383 -38.63 -0.70 45.40
CA GLY A 383 -40.06 -1.05 45.52
C GLY A 383 -40.97 -0.52 44.40
N ASP A 384 -40.48 -0.37 43.18
CA ASP A 384 -41.29 0.06 42.04
C ASP A 384 -42.22 -1.09 41.58
N GLY A 385 -43.50 -1.02 41.95
CA GLY A 385 -44.45 -2.13 41.80
C GLY A 385 -45.87 -1.72 41.42
N LYS A 386 -46.28 -2.15 40.22
CA LYS A 386 -47.65 -2.49 39.77
C LYS A 386 -47.57 -3.11 38.37
N GLU A 387 -47.84 -4.41 38.21
CA GLU A 387 -49.18 -5.03 38.02
C GLU A 387 -49.78 -4.69 36.64
N ALA A 388 -50.23 -5.64 35.80
CA ALA A 388 -50.35 -7.11 35.90
C ALA A 388 -50.07 -7.75 34.49
N ASP A 389 -50.18 -9.06 34.19
CA ASP A 389 -50.87 -10.21 34.82
C ASP A 389 -50.29 -11.55 34.30
N GLY A 390 -50.61 -12.68 34.96
CA GLY A 390 -50.61 -14.03 34.34
C GLY A 390 -49.31 -14.85 34.37
N PRO A 391 -49.23 -15.99 35.10
CA PRO A 391 -47.97 -16.74 35.30
C PRO A 391 -47.88 -18.12 34.63
N ARG A 392 -46.65 -18.61 34.45
CA ARG A 392 -46.32 -20.05 34.61
C ARG A 392 -44.88 -20.25 35.07
N GLN A 393 -44.70 -21.15 36.05
CA GLN A 393 -43.41 -21.39 36.71
C GLN A 393 -42.47 -22.24 35.83
N VAL A 394 -41.19 -21.90 35.87
CA VAL A 394 -40.08 -22.85 35.62
C VAL A 394 -39.12 -22.72 36.82
N LYS A 395 -38.62 -23.85 37.32
CA LYS A 395 -37.70 -23.88 38.48
C LYS A 395 -36.32 -23.36 38.11
N GLU A 396 -35.76 -22.47 38.92
CA GLU A 396 -34.32 -22.28 38.99
C GLU A 396 -33.69 -23.37 39.88
N GLU A 397 -33.05 -24.37 39.25
CA GLU A 397 -32.18 -25.31 39.95
C GLU A 397 -30.79 -25.33 39.26
N SER A 398 -29.75 -24.97 40.03
CA SER A 398 -28.33 -25.33 39.82
C SER A 398 -27.63 -24.95 38.49
N TRP A 399 -27.50 -23.66 38.16
CA TRP A 399 -26.64 -23.17 37.06
C TRP A 399 -25.46 -22.29 37.53
N SER A 400 -24.48 -22.88 38.24
CA SER A 400 -23.29 -22.14 38.73
C SER A 400 -21.95 -22.90 38.76
N ARG A 401 -21.83 -24.14 38.24
CA ARG A 401 -20.60 -24.95 38.41
C ARG A 401 -20.02 -25.70 37.20
N GLU A 402 -20.66 -25.70 36.02
CA GLU A 402 -20.16 -26.47 34.86
C GLU A 402 -19.59 -25.61 33.71
N LEU A 403 -19.54 -24.28 33.86
CA LEU A 403 -19.01 -23.35 32.85
C LEU A 403 -17.46 -23.27 32.80
N CYS A 404 -16.77 -24.42 32.82
CA CYS A 404 -15.32 -24.54 32.54
C CYS A 404 -14.85 -25.98 32.23
N LYS A 405 -15.48 -26.66 31.26
CA LYS A 405 -14.89 -27.81 30.55
C LYS A 405 -15.25 -27.74 29.06
N ASP A 406 -14.24 -27.87 28.20
CA ASP A 406 -14.46 -28.18 26.77
C ASP A 406 -14.82 -29.68 26.64
N PRO A 407 -15.79 -30.07 25.79
CA PRO A 407 -16.15 -31.48 25.61
C PRO A 407 -15.22 -32.17 24.60
N GLU A 408 -14.44 -33.15 25.06
CA GLU A 408 -13.83 -34.16 24.20
C GLU A 408 -14.89 -35.24 23.86
N GLY A 409 -15.16 -35.51 22.57
CA GLY A 409 -15.91 -36.71 22.20
C GLY A 409 -16.62 -36.74 20.84
N GLY A 410 -16.08 -37.56 19.91
CA GLY A 410 -16.88 -38.33 18.94
C GLY A 410 -17.37 -37.63 17.65
N PRO A 411 -17.22 -38.26 16.46
CA PRO A 411 -17.80 -37.77 15.21
C PRO A 411 -19.30 -38.14 15.09
N GLY A 412 -20.17 -37.31 15.67
CA GLY A 412 -21.62 -37.37 15.46
C GLY A 412 -22.04 -36.66 14.16
N LYS A 413 -23.03 -37.21 13.44
CA LYS A 413 -23.56 -36.60 12.21
C LYS A 413 -24.57 -35.49 12.52
N ASP A 414 -24.13 -34.25 12.54
CA ASP A 414 -25.02 -33.09 12.41
C ASP A 414 -24.29 -31.94 11.71
N THR A 415 -24.46 -31.82 10.39
CA THR A 415 -23.68 -30.89 9.55
C THR A 415 -24.34 -29.52 9.40
N SER A 416 -24.72 -28.92 10.53
CA SER A 416 -25.04 -27.49 10.61
C SER A 416 -23.89 -26.75 11.31
N VAL A 417 -23.42 -25.64 10.72
CA VAL A 417 -22.35 -24.83 11.33
C VAL A 417 -22.95 -24.06 12.49
N GLN A 418 -22.79 -24.58 13.72
CA GLN A 418 -23.39 -23.97 14.90
C GLN A 418 -22.88 -22.53 15.09
N GLU A 419 -23.79 -21.56 14.91
CA GLU A 419 -23.52 -20.14 15.21
C GLU A 419 -22.95 -20.00 16.63
N PRO A 420 -21.76 -19.38 16.80
CA PRO A 420 -21.17 -19.24 18.12
C PRO A 420 -22.08 -18.47 19.07
N LEU A 421 -22.36 -19.03 20.26
CA LEU A 421 -23.34 -18.54 21.22
C LEU A 421 -23.32 -17.01 21.44
N LEU A 422 -22.12 -16.42 21.58
CA LEU A 422 -21.94 -14.97 21.76
C LEU A 422 -22.54 -14.12 20.63
N LEU A 423 -22.43 -14.59 19.38
CA LEU A 423 -23.03 -13.93 18.23
C LEU A 423 -24.54 -14.19 18.18
N LYS A 424 -24.94 -15.45 18.36
CA LYS A 424 -26.34 -15.85 18.39
C LYS A 424 -27.15 -15.01 19.39
N THR A 425 -26.63 -14.83 20.62
CA THR A 425 -27.27 -13.97 21.65
C THR A 425 -27.39 -12.51 21.24
N TRP A 426 -26.41 -11.91 20.53
CA TRP A 426 -26.51 -10.52 20.05
C TRP A 426 -27.48 -10.36 18.88
N LEU A 427 -27.55 -11.35 17.98
CA LEU A 427 -28.55 -11.40 16.92
C LEU A 427 -29.96 -11.56 17.50
N GLU A 428 -30.12 -12.43 18.50
CA GLU A 428 -31.41 -12.71 19.16
C GLU A 428 -31.88 -11.56 20.07
N SER A 429 -30.97 -10.83 20.74
CA SER A 429 -31.33 -9.64 21.53
C SER A 429 -31.88 -8.49 20.67
N HIS A 430 -31.60 -8.50 19.36
CA HIS A 430 -32.17 -7.59 18.37
C HIS A 430 -33.32 -8.22 17.55
N GLY A 431 -33.76 -9.43 17.89
CA GLY A 431 -34.82 -10.17 17.18
C GLY A 431 -34.47 -10.52 15.73
N ARG A 432 -33.17 -10.65 15.41
CA ARG A 432 -32.61 -10.80 14.05
C ARG A 432 -33.09 -9.74 13.04
N SER A 433 -33.51 -8.57 13.53
CA SER A 433 -34.05 -7.48 12.71
C SER A 433 -33.46 -6.15 13.16
N PHE A 434 -32.70 -5.48 12.30
CA PHE A 434 -32.02 -4.23 12.63
C PHE A 434 -32.62 -3.02 11.91
N GLY A 435 -32.78 -1.94 12.67
CA GLY A 435 -33.08 -0.62 12.13
C GLY A 435 -31.81 0.11 11.67
N HIS A 436 -31.97 1.39 11.37
CA HIS A 436 -30.84 2.31 11.25
C HIS A 436 -30.34 2.68 12.66
N PHE A 437 -29.08 3.13 12.76
CA PHE A 437 -28.53 3.66 14.01
C PHE A 437 -28.35 5.18 13.87
N ILE A 438 -29.28 5.97 14.38
CA ILE A 438 -29.37 7.42 14.16
C ILE A 438 -29.45 8.11 15.51
N GLY A 439 -28.71 9.21 15.70
CA GLY A 439 -28.76 9.97 16.94
C GLY A 439 -28.19 9.24 18.17
N GLY A 440 -27.61 8.05 18.01
CA GLY A 440 -27.20 7.17 19.14
C GLY A 440 -28.24 6.12 19.53
N GLU A 441 -29.35 6.03 18.80
CA GLU A 441 -30.48 5.13 19.07
C GLU A 441 -30.81 4.26 17.83
N TRP A 442 -31.53 3.16 18.06
CA TRP A 442 -32.01 2.27 16.99
C TRP A 442 -33.35 2.78 16.42
N LEU A 443 -33.33 3.33 15.20
CA LEU A 443 -34.53 3.79 14.52
C LEU A 443 -35.09 2.68 13.61
N LYS A 444 -36.32 2.23 13.88
CA LYS A 444 -37.07 1.29 13.04
C LYS A 444 -38.38 1.94 12.57
N PRO A 445 -38.41 2.68 11.44
CA PRO A 445 -39.65 3.22 10.90
C PRO A 445 -40.53 2.09 10.34
N ASP A 446 -41.83 2.16 10.63
CA ASP A 446 -42.82 1.19 10.13
C ASP A 446 -42.99 1.27 8.61
N GLY A 447 -43.44 0.17 8.00
CA GLY A 447 -43.74 0.08 6.56
C GLY A 447 -42.52 0.13 5.63
N ARG A 448 -41.29 0.23 6.15
CA ARG A 448 -40.06 0.12 5.34
C ARG A 448 -39.88 -1.31 4.80
N GLU A 449 -39.39 -1.41 3.57
CA GLU A 449 -38.94 -2.68 3.00
C GLU A 449 -37.74 -3.23 3.81
N THR A 450 -37.52 -4.55 3.73
CA THR A 450 -36.42 -5.21 4.46
C THR A 450 -35.56 -6.06 3.53
N CYS A 451 -34.26 -6.12 3.86
CA CYS A 451 -33.26 -6.87 3.12
C CYS A 451 -32.59 -7.88 4.06
N THR A 452 -32.75 -9.16 3.75
CA THR A 452 -32.14 -10.28 4.49
C THR A 452 -30.66 -10.43 4.11
N THR A 453 -29.77 -10.29 5.08
CA THR A 453 -28.34 -10.57 4.90
C THR A 453 -28.09 -12.05 5.21
N LYS A 454 -27.24 -12.70 4.42
CA LYS A 454 -27.01 -14.15 4.44
C LYS A 454 -25.53 -14.46 4.62
N ASN A 455 -25.23 -15.56 5.29
CA ASN A 455 -23.89 -16.14 5.32
C ASN A 455 -23.52 -16.58 3.89
N PRO A 456 -22.45 -16.07 3.24
CA PRO A 456 -22.08 -16.47 1.88
C PRO A 456 -21.49 -17.89 1.83
N THR A 457 -21.04 -18.44 2.95
CA THR A 457 -20.52 -19.81 3.06
C THR A 457 -21.66 -20.84 3.00
N THR A 458 -22.75 -20.64 3.75
CA THR A 458 -23.85 -21.62 3.87
C THR A 458 -25.14 -21.23 3.14
N GLY A 459 -25.31 -19.95 2.77
CA GLY A 459 -26.54 -19.40 2.19
C GLY A 459 -27.65 -19.08 3.20
N GLU A 460 -27.42 -19.37 4.49
CA GLU A 460 -28.41 -19.22 5.57
C GLU A 460 -28.65 -17.73 5.94
N PRO A 461 -29.87 -17.35 6.35
CA PRO A 461 -30.19 -15.98 6.74
C PRO A 461 -29.65 -15.65 8.14
N LEU A 462 -28.77 -14.63 8.22
CA LEU A 462 -28.23 -14.15 9.49
C LEU A 462 -29.23 -13.23 10.21
N ALA A 463 -29.64 -12.16 9.51
CA ALA A 463 -30.57 -11.14 10.01
C ALA A 463 -31.22 -10.34 8.87
N THR A 464 -32.38 -9.75 9.13
CA THR A 464 -32.98 -8.71 8.29
C THR A 464 -32.52 -7.33 8.74
N THR A 465 -32.51 -6.39 7.80
CA THR A 465 -32.21 -4.98 8.01
C THR A 465 -33.12 -4.13 7.14
N LEU A 466 -33.33 -2.87 7.48
CA LEU A 466 -34.18 -2.01 6.66
C LEU A 466 -33.53 -1.65 5.30
N GLN A 467 -34.39 -1.43 4.31
CA GLN A 467 -34.07 -0.62 3.15
C GLN A 467 -34.53 0.81 3.46
N GLY A 468 -33.56 1.70 3.70
CA GLY A 468 -33.85 3.09 4.02
C GLY A 468 -34.33 3.89 2.80
N SER A 469 -34.98 5.01 3.09
CA SER A 469 -35.46 6.00 2.11
C SER A 469 -34.77 7.35 2.26
N THR A 470 -35.22 8.33 1.47
CA THR A 470 -34.86 9.75 1.59
C THR A 470 -35.07 10.32 2.99
N GLU A 471 -36.22 10.06 3.62
CA GLU A 471 -36.52 10.59 4.97
C GLU A 471 -35.56 10.03 6.03
N ASP A 472 -35.03 8.82 5.83
CA ASP A 472 -34.03 8.21 6.71
C ASP A 472 -32.64 8.83 6.51
N VAL A 473 -32.32 9.32 5.30
CA VAL A 473 -31.13 10.15 5.02
C VAL A 473 -31.27 11.49 5.73
N ASP A 474 -32.40 12.17 5.55
CA ASP A 474 -32.64 13.51 6.10
C ASP A 474 -32.52 13.47 7.64
N ALA A 475 -33.18 12.50 8.29
CA ALA A 475 -33.08 12.28 9.74
C ALA A 475 -31.64 12.01 10.22
N ALA A 476 -30.86 11.23 9.46
CA ALA A 476 -29.46 10.94 9.79
C ALA A 476 -28.55 12.17 9.61
N VAL A 477 -28.79 12.99 8.59
CA VAL A 477 -28.02 14.22 8.35
C VAL A 477 -28.40 15.31 9.35
N ASP A 478 -29.66 15.43 9.76
CA ASP A 478 -30.09 16.34 10.82
C ASP A 478 -29.49 15.96 12.18
N ALA A 479 -29.47 14.66 12.53
CA ALA A 479 -28.78 14.17 13.72
C ALA A 479 -27.28 14.52 13.68
N ALA A 480 -26.61 14.28 12.54
CA ALA A 480 -25.20 14.63 12.35
C ALA A 480 -24.93 16.14 12.38
N THR A 481 -25.85 16.96 11.85
CA THR A 481 -25.76 18.43 11.82
C THR A 481 -25.99 19.03 13.21
N LYS A 482 -26.93 18.49 13.98
CA LYS A 482 -27.17 18.83 15.39
C LYS A 482 -25.95 18.50 16.25
N ALA A 483 -25.39 17.29 16.09
CA ALA A 483 -24.19 16.86 16.80
C ALA A 483 -22.93 17.65 16.41
N PHE A 484 -22.80 18.07 15.14
CA PHE A 484 -21.65 18.86 14.67
C PHE A 484 -21.49 20.17 15.45
N LYS A 485 -22.59 20.83 15.82
CA LYS A 485 -22.60 22.11 16.55
C LYS A 485 -21.85 22.05 17.89
N THR A 486 -21.82 20.89 18.55
CA THR A 486 -21.08 20.69 19.80
C THR A 486 -19.76 19.95 19.58
N TRP A 487 -19.76 18.86 18.81
CA TRP A 487 -18.58 18.00 18.57
C TRP A 487 -17.39 18.76 17.97
N SER A 488 -17.66 19.69 17.04
CA SER A 488 -16.63 20.53 16.42
C SER A 488 -15.98 21.56 17.35
N GLN A 489 -16.64 21.88 18.47
CA GLN A 489 -16.19 22.87 19.46
C GLN A 489 -15.52 22.24 20.69
N LEU A 490 -15.53 20.90 20.81
CA LEU A 490 -14.80 20.21 21.86
C LEU A 490 -13.28 20.44 21.72
N PRO A 491 -12.52 20.60 22.83
CA PRO A 491 -11.07 20.56 22.79
C PRO A 491 -10.57 19.25 22.21
N GLY A 492 -9.44 19.27 21.49
CA GLY A 492 -8.84 18.10 20.85
C GLY A 492 -8.61 16.93 21.82
N HIS A 493 -8.21 17.23 23.05
CA HIS A 493 -8.09 16.27 24.16
C HIS A 493 -9.39 15.51 24.46
N VAL A 494 -10.55 16.16 24.39
CA VAL A 494 -11.84 15.51 24.69
C VAL A 494 -12.21 14.55 23.56
N ARG A 495 -12.08 14.96 22.29
CA ARG A 495 -12.25 14.05 21.14
C ARG A 495 -11.29 12.87 21.18
N ALA A 496 -10.03 13.10 21.57
CA ALA A 496 -9.03 12.05 21.78
C ALA A 496 -9.47 11.00 22.80
N ARG A 497 -10.06 11.42 23.94
CA ARG A 497 -10.59 10.51 24.96
C ARG A 497 -11.77 9.67 24.47
N HIS A 498 -12.69 10.23 23.68
CA HIS A 498 -13.76 9.43 23.06
C HIS A 498 -13.19 8.37 22.09
N LEU A 499 -12.24 8.74 21.21
CA LEU A 499 -11.62 7.79 20.27
C LEU A 499 -10.81 6.70 21.00
N TYR A 500 -10.11 7.05 22.08
CA TYR A 500 -9.43 6.10 22.95
C TYR A 500 -10.42 5.12 23.62
N ASN A 501 -11.55 5.63 24.14
CA ASN A 501 -12.60 4.78 24.73
C ASN A 501 -13.19 3.81 23.71
N VAL A 502 -13.44 4.29 22.47
CA VAL A 502 -13.92 3.42 21.37
C VAL A 502 -12.89 2.33 21.07
N ALA A 503 -11.60 2.65 20.94
CA ALA A 503 -10.54 1.65 20.77
C ALA A 503 -10.54 0.60 21.90
N ARG A 504 -10.67 1.03 23.16
CA ARG A 504 -10.74 0.15 24.32
C ARG A 504 -11.98 -0.73 24.35
N THR A 505 -13.14 -0.24 23.91
CA THR A 505 -14.37 -1.03 23.86
C THR A 505 -14.33 -2.01 22.69
N ILE A 506 -13.86 -1.63 21.50
CA ILE A 506 -13.61 -2.56 20.38
C ILE A 506 -12.72 -3.73 20.83
N GLN A 507 -11.64 -3.48 21.59
CA GLN A 507 -10.79 -4.55 22.13
C GLN A 507 -11.52 -5.51 23.10
N LYS A 508 -12.56 -5.07 23.82
CA LYS A 508 -13.41 -5.97 24.63
C LYS A 508 -14.28 -6.87 23.75
N HIS A 509 -14.88 -6.29 22.71
CA HIS A 509 -15.86 -6.96 21.84
C HIS A 509 -15.23 -7.61 20.59
N GLN A 510 -13.90 -7.62 20.47
CA GLN A 510 -13.19 -8.09 19.28
C GLN A 510 -13.54 -9.53 18.86
N ARG A 511 -13.87 -10.42 19.81
CA ARG A 511 -14.33 -11.78 19.47
C ARG A 511 -15.69 -11.77 18.75
N LEU A 512 -16.61 -10.90 19.16
CA LEU A 512 -17.92 -10.76 18.52
C LEU A 512 -17.79 -10.09 17.14
N LEU A 513 -17.07 -8.96 17.07
CA LEU A 513 -16.81 -8.25 15.82
C LEU A 513 -16.13 -9.15 14.77
N GLY A 514 -15.13 -9.94 15.16
CA GLY A 514 -14.41 -10.82 14.23
C GLY A 514 -15.28 -11.96 13.71
N LEU A 515 -16.12 -12.56 14.56
CA LEU A 515 -17.08 -13.59 14.16
C LEU A 515 -18.17 -13.04 13.23
N LEU A 516 -18.70 -11.84 13.54
CA LEU A 516 -19.70 -11.18 12.71
C LEU A 516 -19.12 -10.76 11.36
N GLU A 517 -17.93 -10.15 11.32
CA GLU A 517 -17.24 -9.80 10.06
C GLU A 517 -17.01 -11.06 9.20
N SER A 518 -16.67 -12.19 9.83
CA SER A 518 -16.44 -13.47 9.14
C SER A 518 -17.70 -13.96 8.43
N LEU A 519 -18.81 -14.06 9.17
CA LEU A 519 -20.08 -14.58 8.66
C LEU A 519 -20.82 -13.61 7.75
N ASP A 520 -20.71 -12.29 7.97
CA ASP A 520 -21.35 -11.27 7.14
C ASP A 520 -20.64 -11.11 5.78
N SER A 521 -19.33 -11.42 5.69
CA SER A 521 -18.51 -11.14 4.48
C SER A 521 -17.87 -12.34 3.77
N GLY A 522 -17.78 -13.52 4.39
CA GLY A 522 -17.13 -14.73 3.82
C GLY A 522 -15.64 -14.88 4.18
N LYS A 523 -14.98 -13.76 4.51
CA LYS A 523 -14.42 -13.52 5.84
C LYS A 523 -13.78 -14.72 6.57
N LEU A 524 -12.48 -15.00 6.38
CA LEU A 524 -11.74 -15.95 7.23
C LEU A 524 -11.62 -15.38 8.65
N ILE A 525 -12.05 -16.16 9.66
CA ILE A 525 -11.91 -15.76 11.07
C ILE A 525 -10.46 -15.54 11.50
N ARG A 526 -9.51 -16.17 10.81
CA ARG A 526 -8.07 -15.95 10.99
C ARG A 526 -7.67 -14.51 10.60
N GLU A 527 -8.07 -14.07 9.41
CA GLU A 527 -7.82 -12.70 8.92
C GLU A 527 -8.55 -11.65 9.76
N ALA A 528 -9.85 -11.85 10.01
CA ALA A 528 -10.66 -10.94 10.82
C ALA A 528 -10.04 -10.69 12.20
N ARG A 529 -9.57 -11.75 12.86
CA ARG A 529 -8.98 -11.70 14.20
C ARG A 529 -7.54 -11.20 14.23
N ASP A 530 -6.70 -11.62 13.29
CA ASP A 530 -5.24 -11.43 13.37
C ASP A 530 -4.71 -10.27 12.53
N ALA A 531 -5.48 -9.76 11.56
CA ALA A 531 -5.13 -8.61 10.72
C ALA A 531 -6.12 -7.45 10.91
N ASP A 532 -7.39 -7.65 10.56
CA ASP A 532 -8.38 -6.58 10.46
C ASP A 532 -8.67 -5.89 11.81
N LEU A 533 -9.02 -6.64 12.86
CA LEU A 533 -9.32 -6.03 14.16
C LEU A 533 -8.11 -5.36 14.83
N PRO A 534 -6.89 -5.92 14.79
CA PRO A 534 -5.68 -5.20 15.20
C PRO A 534 -5.50 -3.87 14.46
N LEU A 535 -5.75 -3.82 13.15
CA LEU A 535 -5.67 -2.59 12.36
C LEU A 535 -6.79 -1.60 12.71
N VAL A 536 -8.05 -2.03 12.79
CA VAL A 536 -9.22 -1.24 13.25
C VAL A 536 -8.91 -0.55 14.59
N VAL A 537 -8.39 -1.31 15.56
CA VAL A 537 -7.99 -0.80 16.88
C VAL A 537 -6.81 0.17 16.78
N ARG A 538 -5.78 -0.13 15.97
CA ARG A 538 -4.64 0.76 15.68
C ARG A 538 -5.10 2.08 15.04
N HIS A 539 -6.10 2.08 14.16
CA HIS A 539 -6.67 3.28 13.56
C HIS A 539 -7.32 4.19 14.60
N PHE A 540 -8.17 3.69 15.49
CA PHE A 540 -8.77 4.51 16.55
C PHE A 540 -7.71 5.07 17.52
N TYR A 541 -6.73 4.25 17.95
CA TYR A 541 -5.65 4.73 18.82
C TYR A 541 -4.77 5.80 18.16
N HIS A 542 -4.42 5.64 16.87
CA HIS A 542 -3.59 6.61 16.16
C HIS A 542 -4.32 7.95 15.97
N HIS A 543 -5.60 7.90 15.58
CA HIS A 543 -6.39 9.11 15.36
C HIS A 543 -6.84 9.81 16.65
N ALA A 544 -6.89 9.10 17.79
CA ALA A 544 -6.96 9.74 19.11
C ALA A 544 -5.76 10.67 19.35
N GLY A 545 -4.55 10.25 18.94
CA GLY A 545 -3.35 11.10 18.96
C GLY A 545 -3.49 12.34 18.06
N TRP A 546 -4.00 12.18 16.84
CA TRP A 546 -4.24 13.32 15.94
C TRP A 546 -5.33 14.28 16.42
N ALA A 547 -6.37 13.78 17.10
CA ALA A 547 -7.36 14.62 17.76
C ALA A 547 -6.72 15.50 18.84
N GLN A 548 -5.84 14.91 19.66
CA GLN A 548 -5.08 15.61 20.71
C GLN A 548 -4.11 16.66 20.15
N LEU A 549 -3.50 16.40 18.99
CA LEU A 549 -2.47 17.27 18.38
C LEU A 549 -3.02 18.33 17.42
N MET A 550 -4.29 18.23 17.00
CA MET A 550 -4.89 19.08 15.95
C MET A 550 -4.65 20.60 16.14
N GLU A 551 -4.78 21.11 17.36
CA GLU A 551 -4.66 22.54 17.67
C GLU A 551 -3.23 23.10 17.47
N VAL A 552 -2.22 22.22 17.52
CA VAL A 552 -0.80 22.54 17.30
C VAL A 552 -0.38 22.15 15.87
N GLU A 553 -0.55 20.88 15.52
CA GLU A 553 -0.04 20.27 14.29
C GLU A 553 -0.85 20.64 13.03
N MET A 554 -2.10 21.07 13.20
CA MET A 554 -3.01 21.51 12.14
C MET A 554 -3.49 22.95 12.39
N LYS A 555 -2.65 23.78 13.03
CA LYS A 555 -2.95 25.21 13.26
C LYS A 555 -3.32 25.91 11.95
N GLY A 556 -4.42 26.67 11.97
CA GLY A 556 -4.95 27.35 10.78
C GLY A 556 -5.98 26.53 9.98
N TRP A 557 -6.32 25.31 10.42
CA TRP A 557 -7.35 24.47 9.81
C TRP A 557 -8.57 24.30 10.72
N LYS A 558 -9.73 24.05 10.11
CA LYS A 558 -11.02 23.78 10.76
C LYS A 558 -11.68 22.52 10.20
N PRO A 559 -12.58 21.87 10.96
CA PRO A 559 -13.42 20.79 10.44
C PRO A 559 -14.18 21.22 9.17
N LEU A 560 -14.41 20.27 8.26
CA LEU A 560 -15.32 20.50 7.14
C LEU A 560 -16.74 20.64 7.68
N GLY A 561 -17.29 19.56 8.23
CA GLY A 561 -18.71 19.49 8.58
C GLY A 561 -19.26 18.08 8.75
N VAL A 562 -20.33 17.77 8.02
CA VAL A 562 -20.92 16.43 7.98
C VAL A 562 -20.33 15.64 6.81
N VAL A 563 -19.88 14.43 7.10
CA VAL A 563 -19.29 13.50 6.12
C VAL A 563 -20.30 12.41 5.77
N ALA A 564 -20.59 12.22 4.49
CA ALA A 564 -21.16 10.98 3.98
C ALA A 564 -20.03 9.97 3.71
N ALA A 565 -20.08 8.80 4.34
CA ALA A 565 -19.14 7.70 4.10
C ALA A 565 -19.84 6.52 3.44
N LEU A 566 -19.35 6.14 2.25
CA LEU A 566 -19.88 5.05 1.44
C LEU A 566 -18.82 3.94 1.35
N ILE A 567 -19.11 2.78 1.94
CA ILE A 567 -18.10 1.74 2.24
C ILE A 567 -18.38 0.44 1.43
N PRO A 568 -17.35 -0.18 0.82
CA PRO A 568 -17.47 -1.38 -0.01
C PRO A 568 -17.42 -2.69 0.79
N ARG A 569 -17.67 -3.80 0.10
CA ARG A 569 -17.76 -5.16 0.69
C ARG A 569 -16.43 -5.79 1.10
N SER A 570 -15.29 -5.39 0.54
CA SER A 570 -14.04 -6.18 0.64
C SER A 570 -13.39 -6.15 2.02
N PHE A 571 -13.22 -4.97 2.61
CA PHE A 571 -12.86 -4.83 4.03
C PHE A 571 -13.86 -3.91 4.73
N PRO A 572 -15.07 -4.40 5.08
CA PRO A 572 -16.15 -3.56 5.61
C PRO A 572 -15.71 -2.75 6.83
N LEU A 573 -15.19 -3.41 7.86
CA LEU A 573 -14.84 -2.74 9.11
C LEU A 573 -13.56 -1.91 9.02
N LEU A 574 -12.51 -2.40 8.33
CA LEU A 574 -11.26 -1.66 8.17
C LEU A 574 -11.45 -0.41 7.29
N THR A 575 -12.08 -0.53 6.12
CA THR A 575 -12.33 0.62 5.22
C THR A 575 -13.27 1.64 5.88
N LEU A 576 -14.21 1.20 6.71
CA LEU A 576 -15.01 2.07 7.58
C LEU A 576 -14.11 2.88 8.52
N THR A 577 -13.17 2.24 9.26
CA THR A 577 -12.29 2.98 10.17
C THR A 577 -11.39 4.00 9.47
N TRP A 578 -10.96 3.72 8.23
CA TRP A 578 -10.21 4.67 7.41
C TRP A 578 -10.96 5.98 7.18
N LYS A 579 -12.30 5.95 7.10
CA LYS A 579 -13.12 7.16 6.93
C LYS A 579 -13.57 7.76 8.26
N VAL A 580 -13.97 6.93 9.23
CA VAL A 580 -14.52 7.37 10.52
C VAL A 580 -13.45 7.96 11.44
N CYS A 581 -12.29 7.32 11.58
CA CYS A 581 -11.26 7.75 12.53
C CYS A 581 -10.73 9.18 12.26
N PRO A 582 -10.28 9.54 11.03
CA PRO A 582 -9.83 10.90 10.75
C PRO A 582 -10.98 11.93 10.73
N ALA A 583 -12.18 11.56 10.28
CA ALA A 583 -13.35 12.44 10.33
C ALA A 583 -13.63 12.90 11.77
N LEU A 584 -13.79 11.95 12.68
CA LEU A 584 -14.08 12.21 14.08
C LEU A 584 -12.93 12.94 14.78
N ALA A 585 -11.67 12.55 14.54
CA ALA A 585 -10.51 13.22 15.13
C ALA A 585 -10.44 14.71 14.76
N MET A 586 -10.66 15.02 13.47
CA MET A 586 -10.69 16.38 12.94
C MET A 586 -12.01 17.13 13.21
N GLY A 587 -12.85 16.65 14.13
CA GLY A 587 -14.04 17.37 14.62
C GLY A 587 -15.25 17.36 13.68
N ASN A 588 -15.29 16.45 12.72
CA ASN A 588 -16.44 16.23 11.83
C ASN A 588 -17.41 15.20 12.45
N THR A 589 -18.66 15.21 12.00
CA THR A 589 -19.64 14.14 12.26
C THR A 589 -19.87 13.34 10.97
N ILE A 590 -20.42 12.13 11.09
CA ILE A 590 -20.47 11.19 9.97
C ILE A 590 -21.82 10.46 9.87
N VAL A 591 -22.30 10.34 8.63
CA VAL A 591 -23.40 9.47 8.21
C VAL A 591 -22.78 8.39 7.33
N LEU A 592 -22.87 7.14 7.78
CA LEU A 592 -22.27 5.97 7.16
C LEU A 592 -23.34 5.15 6.44
N LYS A 593 -23.06 4.73 5.21
CA LYS A 593 -23.84 3.73 4.47
C LYS A 593 -22.91 2.57 4.06
N PRO A 594 -23.03 1.38 4.68
CA PRO A 594 -22.22 0.22 4.33
C PRO A 594 -22.72 -0.48 3.06
N ALA A 595 -21.94 -1.43 2.53
CA ALA A 595 -22.34 -2.23 1.39
C ALA A 595 -23.55 -3.12 1.74
N SER A 596 -24.48 -3.28 0.80
CA SER A 596 -25.77 -3.95 1.04
C SER A 596 -25.65 -5.43 1.41
N SER A 597 -24.51 -6.06 1.13
CA SER A 597 -24.19 -7.45 1.46
C SER A 597 -23.27 -7.63 2.67
N THR A 598 -22.74 -6.54 3.26
CA THR A 598 -21.92 -6.57 4.48
C THR A 598 -22.22 -5.30 5.28
N ARG A 599 -23.14 -5.42 6.23
CA ARG A 599 -23.75 -4.28 6.94
C ARG A 599 -23.84 -4.49 8.45
N LEU A 600 -23.76 -5.72 8.95
CA LEU A 600 -24.03 -6.03 10.36
C LEU A 600 -22.87 -5.57 11.27
N THR A 601 -21.61 -5.64 10.82
CA THR A 601 -20.47 -5.12 11.61
C THR A 601 -20.42 -3.61 11.71
N ALA A 602 -20.92 -2.88 10.71
CA ALA A 602 -21.07 -1.43 10.78
C ALA A 602 -22.11 -1.02 11.85
N LEU A 603 -23.21 -1.77 11.96
CA LEU A 603 -24.24 -1.56 12.97
C LEU A 603 -23.75 -1.92 14.38
N LEU A 604 -23.10 -3.08 14.55
CA LEU A 604 -22.46 -3.46 15.82
C LEU A 604 -21.39 -2.44 16.27
N LEU A 605 -20.60 -1.90 15.33
CA LEU A 605 -19.62 -0.85 15.66
C LEU A 605 -20.31 0.45 16.11
N ALA A 606 -21.48 0.78 15.57
CA ALA A 606 -22.24 1.95 16.00
C ALA A 606 -22.76 1.80 17.44
N GLU A 607 -23.30 0.63 17.78
CA GLU A 607 -23.69 0.26 19.14
C GLU A 607 -22.48 0.33 20.10
N ILE A 608 -21.33 -0.26 19.72
CA ILE A 608 -20.06 -0.20 20.46
C ILE A 608 -19.57 1.25 20.66
N CYS A 609 -19.76 2.13 19.67
CA CYS A 609 -19.43 3.54 19.80
C CYS A 609 -20.29 4.25 20.87
N ALA A 610 -21.60 3.98 20.89
CA ALA A 610 -22.49 4.52 21.93
C ALA A 610 -22.17 3.95 23.32
N GLN A 611 -21.92 2.63 23.44
CA GLN A 611 -21.45 1.99 24.67
C GLN A 611 -20.09 2.55 25.16
N ALA A 612 -19.23 3.04 24.27
CA ALA A 612 -17.99 3.74 24.60
C ALA A 612 -18.17 5.21 25.00
N GLY A 613 -19.41 5.73 24.97
CA GLY A 613 -19.74 7.12 25.28
C GLY A 613 -19.41 8.10 24.15
N LEU A 614 -19.46 7.68 22.88
CA LEU A 614 -19.45 8.62 21.75
C LEU A 614 -20.78 9.42 21.76
N PRO A 615 -20.77 10.77 21.60
CA PRO A 615 -22.01 11.54 21.76
C PRO A 615 -23.09 11.23 20.70
N PRO A 616 -24.38 11.29 21.08
CA PRO A 616 -25.53 11.26 20.18
C PRO A 616 -25.33 11.99 18.85
N GLY A 617 -25.54 11.28 17.73
CA GLY A 617 -25.47 11.81 16.37
C GLY A 617 -24.08 12.07 15.81
N VAL A 618 -22.99 11.81 16.55
CA VAL A 618 -21.62 12.00 16.04
C VAL A 618 -21.25 10.94 14.98
N LEU A 619 -21.75 9.71 15.16
CA LEU A 619 -21.77 8.63 14.17
C LEU A 619 -23.22 8.19 13.98
N ASN A 620 -23.66 8.11 12.73
CA ASN A 620 -24.96 7.58 12.32
C ASN A 620 -24.72 6.54 11.23
N VAL A 621 -25.52 5.46 11.19
CA VAL A 621 -25.41 4.38 10.21
C VAL A 621 -26.78 4.08 9.63
N ILE A 622 -26.94 4.25 8.32
CA ILE A 622 -28.17 3.92 7.59
C ILE A 622 -27.95 2.71 6.68
N THR A 623 -28.98 1.90 6.49
CA THR A 623 -28.92 0.66 5.70
C THR A 623 -29.83 0.74 4.47
N GLY A 624 -29.41 0.12 3.36
CA GLY A 624 -30.13 0.17 2.09
C GLY A 624 -29.27 -0.22 0.90
N ASP A 625 -29.60 0.27 -0.29
CA ASP A 625 -29.08 -0.12 -1.61
C ASP A 625 -28.05 0.87 -2.20
N GLN A 626 -27.97 1.01 -3.53
CA GLN A 626 -27.16 2.04 -4.19
C GLN A 626 -27.88 3.39 -4.24
N GLY A 627 -29.18 3.43 -4.53
CA GLY A 627 -29.99 4.65 -4.61
C GLY A 627 -29.96 5.44 -3.30
N LEU A 628 -30.04 4.77 -2.15
CA LEU A 628 -29.86 5.41 -0.84
C LEU A 628 -28.47 6.07 -0.68
N GLY A 629 -27.42 5.45 -1.25
CA GLY A 629 -26.06 5.99 -1.25
C GLY A 629 -25.90 7.22 -2.16
N GLU A 630 -26.59 7.24 -3.29
CA GLU A 630 -26.62 8.38 -4.22
C GLU A 630 -27.44 9.56 -3.66
N ALA A 631 -28.56 9.27 -2.99
CA ALA A 631 -29.33 10.25 -2.23
C ALA A 631 -28.48 10.89 -1.12
N LEU A 632 -27.83 10.07 -0.27
CA LEU A 632 -26.93 10.56 0.78
C LEU A 632 -25.76 11.39 0.23
N ALA A 633 -25.14 10.97 -0.89
CA ALA A 633 -24.03 11.71 -1.48
C ALA A 633 -24.47 13.07 -2.08
N SER A 634 -25.72 13.17 -2.53
CA SER A 634 -26.27 14.38 -3.15
C SER A 634 -26.84 15.37 -2.12
N HIS A 635 -27.37 14.86 -1.00
CA HIS A 635 -28.10 15.61 0.03
C HIS A 635 -27.43 16.95 0.41
N PRO A 636 -28.17 18.08 0.49
CA PRO A 636 -27.59 19.42 0.63
C PRO A 636 -26.78 19.60 1.93
N GLY A 637 -27.19 18.99 3.04
CA GLY A 637 -26.51 19.08 4.34
C GLY A 637 -25.21 18.27 4.49
N ILE A 638 -24.69 17.68 3.42
CA ILE A 638 -23.39 16.97 3.41
C ILE A 638 -22.29 17.88 2.87
N ASP A 639 -21.18 18.00 3.61
CA ASP A 639 -19.99 18.82 3.25
C ASP A 639 -18.90 18.01 2.54
N LYS A 640 -18.81 16.70 2.84
CA LYS A 640 -17.84 15.79 2.22
C LYS A 640 -18.45 14.44 1.90
N VAL A 641 -18.14 13.91 0.73
CA VAL A 641 -18.36 12.51 0.38
C VAL A 641 -17.02 11.76 0.40
N ALA A 642 -16.97 10.64 1.12
CA ALA A 642 -15.84 9.73 1.18
C ALA A 642 -16.29 8.35 0.69
N PHE A 643 -15.90 7.99 -0.53
CA PHE A 643 -16.34 6.76 -1.20
C PHE A 643 -15.17 5.79 -1.41
N ALA A 644 -15.44 4.50 -1.25
CA ALA A 644 -14.60 3.42 -1.75
C ALA A 644 -15.45 2.37 -2.48
N GLY A 645 -15.00 1.91 -3.66
CA GLY A 645 -15.78 1.01 -4.52
C GLY A 645 -15.27 0.97 -5.97
N SER A 646 -16.14 0.69 -6.95
CA SER A 646 -15.77 0.60 -8.37
C SER A 646 -15.50 1.98 -8.99
N ALA A 647 -14.65 2.02 -10.03
CA ALA A 647 -14.34 3.24 -10.76
C ALA A 647 -15.57 3.88 -11.43
N GLU A 648 -16.49 3.06 -11.96
CA GLU A 648 -17.75 3.49 -12.56
C GLU A 648 -18.63 4.30 -11.59
N VAL A 649 -18.88 3.77 -10.38
CA VAL A 649 -19.64 4.48 -9.34
C VAL A 649 -18.87 5.72 -8.86
N GLY A 650 -17.54 5.65 -8.81
CA GLY A 650 -16.69 6.83 -8.59
C GLY A 650 -16.90 7.95 -9.62
N ARG A 651 -16.96 7.61 -10.92
CA ARG A 651 -17.29 8.56 -12.01
C ARG A 651 -18.72 9.09 -11.86
N SER A 652 -19.69 8.27 -11.45
CA SER A 652 -21.07 8.72 -11.18
C SER A 652 -21.17 9.68 -9.99
N LEU A 653 -20.50 9.40 -8.87
CA LEU A 653 -20.44 10.30 -7.72
C LEU A 653 -19.68 11.60 -8.04
N ARG A 654 -18.61 11.54 -8.87
CA ARG A 654 -17.93 12.74 -9.36
C ARG A 654 -18.86 13.63 -10.20
N ARG A 655 -19.75 13.04 -11.01
CA ARG A 655 -20.80 13.75 -11.75
C ARG A 655 -21.88 14.32 -10.83
N ALA A 656 -22.47 13.52 -9.94
CA ALA A 656 -23.55 13.95 -9.04
C ALA A 656 -23.12 15.06 -8.05
N THR A 657 -21.88 15.02 -7.55
CA THR A 657 -21.31 16.06 -6.68
C THR A 657 -20.72 17.25 -7.44
N ALA A 658 -20.74 17.27 -8.78
CA ALA A 658 -20.14 18.34 -9.56
C ALA A 658 -20.77 19.69 -9.21
N GLY A 659 -19.94 20.64 -8.77
CA GLY A 659 -20.36 22.00 -8.45
C GLY A 659 -21.07 22.22 -7.12
N THR A 660 -21.51 21.16 -6.43
CA THR A 660 -22.18 21.21 -5.11
C THR A 660 -21.31 21.77 -3.95
N GLY A 661 -20.09 22.24 -4.20
CA GLY A 661 -19.13 22.67 -3.17
C GLY A 661 -18.51 21.53 -2.35
N LYS A 662 -19.16 20.37 -2.29
CA LYS A 662 -18.75 19.17 -1.54
C LYS A 662 -17.31 18.76 -1.82
N LYS A 663 -16.54 18.50 -0.76
CA LYS A 663 -15.25 17.82 -0.89
C LYS A 663 -15.50 16.35 -1.23
N LEU A 664 -14.75 15.79 -2.17
CA LEU A 664 -14.86 14.39 -2.58
C LEU A 664 -13.51 13.71 -2.42
N SER A 665 -13.49 12.49 -1.89
CA SER A 665 -12.33 11.59 -1.94
C SER A 665 -12.78 10.21 -2.41
N LEU A 666 -12.12 9.69 -3.43
CA LEU A 666 -12.45 8.45 -4.13
C LEU A 666 -11.31 7.45 -3.95
N GLN A 667 -11.60 6.28 -3.42
CA GLN A 667 -10.63 5.17 -3.35
C GLN A 667 -11.20 4.02 -4.20
N LEU A 668 -10.74 3.90 -5.43
CA LEU A 668 -11.40 3.07 -6.46
C LEU A 668 -10.69 1.70 -6.62
N GLY A 669 -11.02 0.97 -7.67
CA GLY A 669 -10.42 -0.33 -8.02
C GLY A 669 -8.93 -0.25 -8.38
N GLY A 670 -8.26 -1.39 -8.43
CA GLY A 670 -6.83 -1.45 -8.73
C GLY A 670 -6.28 -2.84 -9.03
N LYS A 671 -5.94 -3.08 -10.30
CA LYS A 671 -5.07 -4.21 -10.64
C LYS A 671 -3.63 -3.90 -10.23
N SER A 672 -3.20 -4.44 -9.09
CA SER A 672 -1.93 -4.08 -8.46
C SER A 672 -0.81 -5.03 -8.92
N PRO A 673 0.25 -4.55 -9.60
CA PRO A 673 1.29 -5.43 -10.13
C PRO A 673 2.18 -5.98 -9.02
N PHE A 674 2.50 -7.28 -9.13
CA PHE A 674 3.38 -8.01 -8.23
C PHE A 674 4.62 -8.42 -9.03
N ILE A 675 5.71 -7.68 -8.88
CA ILE A 675 6.91 -7.79 -9.72
C ILE A 675 7.98 -8.62 -9.01
N VAL A 676 8.47 -9.69 -9.64
CA VAL A 676 9.50 -10.58 -9.08
C VAL A 676 10.69 -10.65 -10.04
N PHE A 677 11.85 -10.20 -9.54
CA PHE A 677 13.14 -10.26 -10.25
C PHE A 677 13.90 -11.55 -9.94
N ASP A 678 14.87 -11.87 -10.79
CA ASP A 678 15.79 -13.01 -10.68
C ASP A 678 16.54 -13.14 -9.34
N SER A 679 16.68 -12.01 -8.66
CA SER A 679 17.44 -11.81 -7.43
C SER A 679 16.53 -11.75 -6.18
N ALA A 680 15.25 -12.12 -6.31
CA ALA A 680 14.35 -12.27 -5.17
C ALA A 680 14.56 -13.58 -4.40
N ASP A 681 14.21 -13.59 -3.12
CA ASP A 681 13.88 -14.83 -2.42
C ASP A 681 12.56 -15.39 -2.99
N LEU A 682 12.68 -16.38 -3.88
CA LEU A 682 11.56 -16.96 -4.60
C LEU A 682 10.58 -17.70 -3.68
N ASP A 683 11.04 -18.27 -2.55
CA ASP A 683 10.15 -18.96 -1.61
C ASP A 683 9.34 -17.94 -0.80
N SER A 684 9.98 -16.91 -0.24
CA SER A 684 9.25 -15.80 0.40
C SER A 684 8.31 -15.06 -0.55
N ALA A 685 8.70 -14.89 -1.83
CA ALA A 685 7.87 -14.25 -2.84
C ALA A 685 6.68 -15.12 -3.28
N VAL A 686 6.79 -16.46 -3.29
CA VAL A 686 5.67 -17.37 -3.53
C VAL A 686 4.68 -17.35 -2.36
N ASP A 687 5.15 -17.43 -1.11
CA ASP A 687 4.25 -17.33 0.05
C ASP A 687 3.58 -15.94 0.12
N GLY A 688 4.34 -14.87 -0.06
CA GLY A 688 3.81 -13.50 -0.07
C GLY A 688 2.84 -13.21 -1.21
N LEU A 689 2.99 -13.85 -2.37
CA LEU A 689 2.02 -13.82 -3.47
C LEU A 689 0.76 -14.60 -3.14
N VAL A 690 0.91 -15.74 -2.48
CA VAL A 690 -0.22 -16.60 -2.13
C VAL A 690 -1.12 -15.92 -1.10
N ASP A 691 -0.52 -15.26 -0.12
CA ASP A 691 -1.24 -14.41 0.84
C ASP A 691 -1.81 -13.15 0.13
N ALA A 692 -1.08 -12.54 -0.81
CA ALA A 692 -1.54 -11.38 -1.58
C ALA A 692 -2.84 -11.62 -2.36
N VAL A 693 -2.95 -12.77 -3.03
CA VAL A 693 -4.09 -13.10 -3.90
C VAL A 693 -5.17 -13.83 -3.11
N TRP A 694 -4.85 -14.97 -2.50
CA TRP A 694 -5.88 -15.91 -2.06
C TRP A 694 -6.38 -15.71 -0.63
N GLN A 695 -5.57 -15.13 0.27
CA GLN A 695 -6.03 -14.82 1.64
C GLN A 695 -7.26 -13.91 1.62
N ASN A 696 -7.29 -12.95 0.69
CA ASN A 696 -8.41 -12.02 0.49
C ASN A 696 -9.40 -12.48 -0.61
N TRP A 697 -9.48 -13.77 -0.95
CA TRP A 697 -10.29 -14.32 -2.08
C TRP A 697 -10.06 -13.66 -3.46
N GLY A 698 -8.99 -12.89 -3.64
CA GLY A 698 -8.82 -11.94 -4.75
C GLY A 698 -9.91 -10.86 -4.85
N GLN A 699 -10.58 -10.56 -3.74
CA GLN A 699 -11.64 -9.55 -3.63
C GLN A 699 -11.12 -8.21 -3.05
N ALA A 700 -9.85 -8.16 -2.66
CA ALA A 700 -9.16 -6.92 -2.25
C ALA A 700 -8.70 -6.10 -3.47
N ARG A 701 -9.00 -4.80 -3.47
CA ARG A 701 -8.59 -3.83 -4.52
C ARG A 701 -7.07 -3.61 -4.62
N SER A 702 -6.30 -4.11 -3.66
CA SER A 702 -4.84 -4.07 -3.65
C SER A 702 -4.19 -5.42 -3.93
N ALA A 703 -4.97 -6.48 -4.19
CA ALA A 703 -4.45 -7.82 -4.42
C ALA A 703 -3.47 -7.86 -5.60
N GLY A 704 -2.40 -8.65 -5.44
CA GLY A 704 -1.36 -8.87 -6.45
C GLY A 704 -1.81 -9.71 -7.66
N SER A 705 -3.00 -9.44 -8.22
CA SER A 705 -3.68 -10.23 -9.26
C SER A 705 -3.04 -10.15 -10.66
N GLN A 706 -1.98 -9.35 -10.82
CA GLN A 706 -1.10 -9.33 -11.99
C GLN A 706 0.35 -9.63 -11.57
N LEU A 707 0.77 -10.88 -11.75
CA LEU A 707 2.15 -11.31 -11.52
C LEU A 707 3.01 -10.95 -12.73
N LEU A 708 4.11 -10.23 -12.50
CA LEU A 708 5.15 -9.96 -13.49
C LEU A 708 6.42 -10.71 -13.08
N LEU A 709 6.87 -11.69 -13.87
CA LEU A 709 8.04 -12.52 -13.60
C LEU A 709 9.19 -12.22 -14.56
N GLN A 710 10.41 -12.13 -14.05
CA GLN A 710 11.58 -12.12 -14.93
C GLN A 710 11.74 -13.49 -15.62
N GLU A 711 11.94 -13.51 -16.95
CA GLU A 711 11.96 -14.74 -17.79
C GLU A 711 12.86 -15.85 -17.21
N SER A 712 14.00 -15.48 -16.63
CA SER A 712 15.00 -16.39 -16.05
C SER A 712 14.52 -17.22 -14.85
N ILE A 713 13.53 -16.75 -14.09
CA ILE A 713 12.95 -17.46 -12.93
C ILE A 713 11.55 -18.00 -13.18
N ALA A 714 10.86 -17.53 -14.23
CA ALA A 714 9.42 -17.71 -14.41
C ALA A 714 8.98 -19.18 -14.31
N LYS A 715 9.74 -20.11 -14.91
CA LYS A 715 9.45 -21.55 -14.89
C LYS A 715 9.54 -22.18 -13.49
N ASP A 716 10.56 -21.84 -12.71
CA ASP A 716 10.74 -22.37 -11.35
C ASP A 716 9.70 -21.76 -10.40
N PHE A 717 9.49 -20.44 -10.49
CA PHE A 717 8.50 -19.74 -9.69
C PHE A 717 7.08 -20.29 -9.93
N VAL A 718 6.67 -20.49 -11.18
CA VAL A 718 5.36 -21.09 -11.52
C VAL A 718 5.25 -22.53 -11.00
N GLN A 719 6.32 -23.32 -11.01
CA GLN A 719 6.30 -24.68 -10.44
C GLN A 719 6.17 -24.68 -8.90
N ARG A 720 6.84 -23.76 -8.20
CA ARG A 720 6.67 -23.56 -6.75
C ARG A 720 5.26 -23.07 -6.42
N LEU A 721 4.76 -22.11 -7.18
CA LEU A 721 3.41 -21.54 -7.04
C LEU A 721 2.31 -22.59 -7.27
N LYS A 722 2.34 -23.33 -8.39
CA LYS A 722 1.37 -24.41 -8.67
C LYS A 722 1.37 -25.48 -7.53
N ARG A 723 2.54 -25.78 -6.93
CA ARG A 723 2.65 -26.66 -5.75
C ARG A 723 2.03 -26.05 -4.48
N ARG A 724 2.28 -24.76 -4.21
CA ARG A 724 1.76 -24.06 -3.01
C ARG A 724 0.25 -23.80 -3.09
N MET A 725 -0.27 -23.53 -4.29
CA MET A 725 -1.71 -23.46 -4.56
C MET A 725 -2.41 -24.79 -4.26
N GLY A 726 -1.81 -25.92 -4.66
CA GLY A 726 -2.31 -27.27 -4.35
C GLY A 726 -2.30 -27.66 -2.87
N GLN A 727 -1.84 -26.78 -1.97
CA GLN A 727 -1.87 -26.96 -0.52
C GLN A 727 -2.91 -26.05 0.18
N LEU A 728 -3.57 -25.16 -0.56
CA LEU A 728 -4.59 -24.27 -0.03
C LEU A 728 -5.88 -25.04 0.28
N ARG A 729 -6.43 -24.85 1.48
CA ARG A 729 -7.71 -25.44 1.89
C ARG A 729 -8.85 -24.48 1.65
N VAL A 730 -9.82 -24.87 0.83
CA VAL A 730 -11.06 -24.13 0.61
C VAL A 730 -12.15 -24.69 1.54
N GLY A 731 -12.96 -23.84 2.19
CA GLY A 731 -13.96 -24.30 3.16
C GLY A 731 -14.62 -23.18 3.95
N ASP A 732 -15.10 -23.49 5.16
CA ASP A 732 -15.81 -22.54 6.00
C ASP A 732 -14.93 -21.38 6.50
N SER A 733 -15.41 -20.17 6.25
CA SER A 733 -15.07 -18.90 6.94
C SER A 733 -14.69 -19.01 8.42
N LEU A 734 -15.37 -19.84 9.23
CA LEU A 734 -15.12 -20.00 10.66
C LEU A 734 -14.05 -21.04 11.02
N ASP A 735 -13.60 -21.87 10.08
CA ASP A 735 -12.48 -22.77 10.33
C ASP A 735 -11.15 -22.00 10.23
N LYS A 736 -10.38 -22.01 11.32
CA LYS A 736 -9.05 -21.37 11.41
C LYS A 736 -8.01 -22.09 10.55
N ALA A 737 -8.27 -23.36 10.19
CA ALA A 737 -7.45 -24.14 9.28
C ALA A 737 -7.77 -23.86 7.80
N VAL A 738 -8.92 -23.28 7.46
CA VAL A 738 -9.22 -22.90 6.08
C VAL A 738 -8.34 -21.72 5.64
N ASP A 739 -7.99 -21.72 4.36
CA ASP A 739 -7.11 -20.75 3.71
C ASP A 739 -7.84 -19.96 2.58
N LEU A 740 -9.08 -20.37 2.23
CA LEU A 740 -10.01 -19.70 1.32
C LEU A 740 -11.49 -19.99 1.67
N GLY A 741 -12.32 -18.95 1.78
CA GLY A 741 -13.77 -19.08 1.93
C GLY A 741 -14.55 -18.99 0.60
N ALA A 742 -15.86 -18.73 0.70
CA ALA A 742 -16.77 -18.66 -0.45
C ALA A 742 -16.76 -17.30 -1.20
N LEU A 743 -17.27 -17.30 -2.43
CA LEU A 743 -17.69 -16.09 -3.16
C LEU A 743 -19.04 -15.58 -2.66
N VAL A 744 -19.36 -14.30 -2.90
CA VAL A 744 -20.61 -13.70 -2.39
C VAL A 744 -21.88 -14.07 -3.16
N SER A 745 -21.75 -14.48 -4.44
CA SER A 745 -22.90 -14.72 -5.31
C SER A 745 -22.54 -15.52 -6.56
N GLU A 746 -23.52 -16.25 -7.10
CA GLU A 746 -23.42 -16.94 -8.40
C GLU A 746 -23.09 -15.96 -9.54
N LYS A 747 -23.60 -14.72 -9.49
CA LYS A 747 -23.26 -13.67 -10.47
C LYS A 747 -21.76 -13.36 -10.50
N GLN A 748 -21.11 -13.31 -9.33
CA GLN A 748 -19.65 -13.14 -9.26
C GLN A 748 -18.92 -14.38 -9.79
N ARG A 749 -19.39 -15.59 -9.45
CA ARG A 749 -18.83 -16.86 -9.95
C ARG A 749 -18.87 -16.95 -11.47
N HIS A 750 -20.01 -16.68 -12.11
CA HIS A 750 -20.16 -16.69 -13.56
C HIS A 750 -19.30 -15.62 -14.26
N ALA A 751 -19.13 -14.44 -13.65
CA ALA A 751 -18.27 -13.39 -14.19
C ALA A 751 -16.78 -13.79 -14.17
N ILE A 752 -16.33 -14.49 -13.11
CA ILE A 752 -14.98 -15.06 -13.04
C ILE A 752 -14.82 -16.18 -14.09
N GLU A 753 -15.76 -17.12 -14.14
CA GLU A 753 -15.70 -18.26 -15.08
C GLU A 753 -15.61 -17.80 -16.54
N GLY A 754 -16.42 -16.81 -16.93
CA GLY A 754 -16.38 -16.23 -18.28
C GLY A 754 -15.01 -15.68 -18.67
N LEU A 755 -14.34 -14.97 -17.75
CA LEU A 755 -12.97 -14.44 -17.95
C LEU A 755 -11.90 -15.54 -18.01
N VAL A 756 -12.10 -16.66 -17.32
CA VAL A 756 -11.17 -17.81 -17.30
C VAL A 756 -11.30 -18.64 -18.58
N GLU A 757 -12.52 -18.92 -19.04
CA GLU A 757 -12.77 -19.65 -20.29
C GLU A 757 -12.45 -18.81 -21.54
N GLU A 758 -12.69 -17.49 -21.51
CA GLU A 758 -12.22 -16.56 -22.53
C GLU A 758 -10.68 -16.58 -22.66
N ALA A 759 -9.95 -16.51 -21.54
CA ALA A 759 -8.49 -16.63 -21.56
C ALA A 759 -8.02 -17.99 -22.09
N ARG A 760 -8.73 -19.08 -21.77
CA ARG A 760 -8.45 -20.41 -22.32
C ARG A 760 -8.69 -20.46 -23.83
N ALA A 761 -9.74 -19.80 -24.33
CA ALA A 761 -10.03 -19.69 -25.76
C ALA A 761 -9.03 -18.79 -26.51
N GLU A 762 -8.46 -17.77 -25.86
CA GLU A 762 -7.30 -17.00 -26.36
C GLU A 762 -5.98 -17.83 -26.40
N GLY A 763 -5.98 -19.06 -25.88
CA GLY A 763 -4.84 -19.97 -25.88
C GLY A 763 -3.99 -19.96 -24.60
N ALA A 764 -4.45 -19.34 -23.51
CA ALA A 764 -3.69 -19.27 -22.25
C ALA A 764 -3.73 -20.59 -21.46
N GLU A 765 -2.61 -20.93 -20.79
CA GLU A 765 -2.54 -22.03 -19.82
C GLU A 765 -3.31 -21.66 -18.55
N VAL A 766 -4.46 -22.31 -18.32
CA VAL A 766 -5.21 -22.24 -17.06
C VAL A 766 -4.84 -23.41 -16.15
N PHE A 767 -4.42 -23.12 -14.91
CA PHE A 767 -4.21 -24.10 -13.84
C PHE A 767 -5.16 -23.80 -12.67
N GLN A 768 -5.86 -24.83 -12.19
CA GLN A 768 -6.85 -24.71 -11.11
C GLN A 768 -6.63 -25.78 -10.04
N ALA A 769 -6.58 -25.35 -8.77
CA ALA A 769 -6.40 -26.25 -7.63
C ALA A 769 -7.76 -26.80 -7.12
N TRP A 770 -8.28 -27.83 -7.78
CA TRP A 770 -9.58 -28.44 -7.48
C TRP A 770 -9.61 -29.35 -6.24
N ALA A 771 -8.46 -29.89 -5.81
CA ALA A 771 -8.38 -31.00 -4.85
C ALA A 771 -8.90 -30.71 -3.42
N SER A 772 -9.17 -29.45 -3.09
CA SER A 772 -9.69 -28.99 -1.79
C SER A 772 -11.04 -28.29 -1.88
N LEU A 773 -11.71 -28.31 -3.04
CA LEU A 773 -12.97 -27.60 -3.25
C LEU A 773 -14.16 -28.35 -2.61
N PRO A 774 -14.97 -27.71 -1.74
CA PRO A 774 -16.19 -28.32 -1.21
C PRO A 774 -17.23 -28.64 -2.29
N SER A 775 -18.02 -29.69 -2.08
CA SER A 775 -19.06 -30.15 -3.01
C SER A 775 -20.35 -29.32 -3.00
N SER A 776 -20.48 -28.38 -2.06
CA SER A 776 -21.61 -27.46 -1.92
C SER A 776 -21.13 -26.10 -1.42
N GLY A 777 -21.89 -25.04 -1.72
CA GLY A 777 -21.52 -23.64 -1.42
C GLY A 777 -20.87 -22.91 -2.61
N LEU A 778 -20.71 -21.58 -2.47
CA LEU A 778 -20.28 -20.68 -3.56
C LEU A 778 -18.75 -20.64 -3.75
N PHE A 779 -18.10 -21.80 -3.78
CA PHE A 779 -16.64 -21.89 -3.85
C PHE A 779 -16.10 -21.83 -5.29
N TYR A 780 -14.85 -21.35 -5.43
CA TYR A 780 -14.14 -21.29 -6.70
C TYR A 780 -12.67 -21.70 -6.50
N PRO A 781 -12.07 -22.52 -7.39
CA PRO A 781 -10.72 -23.02 -7.21
C PRO A 781 -9.67 -21.89 -7.31
N PRO A 782 -8.59 -21.95 -6.51
CA PRO A 782 -7.40 -21.13 -6.74
C PRO A 782 -6.89 -21.31 -8.17
N THR A 783 -6.94 -20.23 -8.96
CA THR A 783 -6.71 -20.25 -10.41
C THR A 783 -5.49 -19.42 -10.78
N LEU A 784 -4.63 -19.96 -11.64
CA LEU A 784 -3.48 -19.29 -12.23
C LEU A 784 -3.59 -19.35 -13.75
N ILE A 785 -3.51 -18.20 -14.40
CA ILE A 785 -3.50 -18.07 -15.87
C ILE A 785 -2.09 -17.63 -16.30
N THR A 786 -1.49 -18.38 -17.21
CA THR A 786 -0.13 -18.19 -17.75
C THR A 786 -0.16 -18.21 -19.29
N GLY A 787 0.81 -17.57 -19.95
CA GLY A 787 0.86 -17.53 -21.42
C GLY A 787 -0.14 -16.57 -22.08
N VAL A 788 -0.66 -15.59 -21.32
CA VAL A 788 -1.56 -14.54 -21.80
C VAL A 788 -0.82 -13.46 -22.60
N TYR A 789 -1.53 -12.80 -23.52
CA TYR A 789 -1.01 -11.62 -24.20
C TYR A 789 -1.20 -10.36 -23.33
N PRO A 790 -0.32 -9.35 -23.38
CA PRO A 790 -0.51 -8.09 -22.63
C PRO A 790 -1.81 -7.34 -22.97
N THR A 791 -2.42 -7.63 -24.12
CA THR A 791 -3.69 -7.07 -24.58
C THR A 791 -4.92 -7.87 -24.15
N SER A 792 -4.76 -9.11 -23.68
CA SER A 792 -5.84 -10.02 -23.27
C SER A 792 -6.79 -9.37 -22.27
N ARG A 793 -8.09 -9.65 -22.36
CA ARG A 793 -9.08 -9.01 -21.49
C ARG A 793 -8.87 -9.36 -20.02
N CYS A 794 -8.49 -10.61 -19.73
CA CYS A 794 -8.05 -11.07 -18.41
C CYS A 794 -6.78 -10.38 -17.87
N VAL A 795 -5.95 -9.75 -18.72
CA VAL A 795 -4.83 -8.89 -18.29
C VAL A 795 -5.32 -7.48 -17.98
N ARG A 796 -6.18 -6.90 -18.81
CA ARG A 796 -6.61 -5.49 -18.70
C ARG A 796 -7.66 -5.23 -17.62
N GLU A 797 -8.59 -6.15 -17.38
CA GLU A 797 -9.70 -5.98 -16.43
C GLU A 797 -9.35 -6.45 -15.00
N GLU A 798 -10.02 -5.87 -13.99
CA GLU A 798 -9.86 -6.24 -12.57
C GLU A 798 -10.70 -7.50 -12.26
N ILE A 799 -10.05 -8.66 -12.10
CA ILE A 799 -10.72 -9.91 -11.80
C ILE A 799 -10.97 -10.03 -10.29
N PHE A 800 -12.18 -9.72 -9.85
CA PHE A 800 -12.60 -9.89 -8.45
C PHE A 800 -12.88 -11.35 -8.13
N GLY A 801 -11.85 -12.11 -7.79
CA GLY A 801 -11.96 -13.54 -7.45
C GLY A 801 -10.58 -14.19 -7.29
N PRO A 802 -10.50 -15.47 -6.88
CA PRO A 802 -9.25 -16.17 -6.56
C PRO A 802 -8.45 -16.58 -7.83
N VAL A 803 -8.28 -15.64 -8.76
CA VAL A 803 -7.60 -15.77 -10.05
C VAL A 803 -6.37 -14.87 -10.07
N LEU A 804 -5.24 -15.45 -10.44
CA LEU A 804 -3.99 -14.74 -10.72
C LEU A 804 -3.66 -14.82 -12.20
N VAL A 805 -3.28 -13.69 -12.80
CA VAL A 805 -2.82 -13.63 -14.19
C VAL A 805 -1.33 -13.29 -14.23
N SER A 806 -0.55 -14.07 -14.98
CA SER A 806 0.92 -14.01 -14.98
C SER A 806 1.50 -13.68 -16.36
N LEU A 807 2.35 -12.66 -16.40
CA LEU A 807 3.14 -12.21 -17.55
C LEU A 807 4.64 -12.33 -17.25
N THR A 808 5.48 -12.26 -18.28
CA THR A 808 6.95 -12.25 -18.14
C THR A 808 7.59 -10.95 -18.64
N PHE A 809 8.79 -10.66 -18.17
CA PHE A 809 9.64 -9.55 -18.66
C PHE A 809 11.13 -9.95 -18.68
N ARG A 810 11.94 -9.23 -19.47
CA ARG A 810 13.40 -9.41 -19.59
C ARG A 810 14.19 -8.40 -18.78
N THR A 811 13.67 -7.17 -18.65
CA THR A 811 14.39 -6.05 -18.02
C THR A 811 13.51 -5.27 -17.04
N ALA A 812 14.15 -4.55 -16.10
CA ALA A 812 13.44 -3.65 -15.17
C ALA A 812 12.64 -2.56 -15.90
N LYS A 813 13.12 -2.08 -17.05
CA LYS A 813 12.40 -1.09 -17.89
C LYS A 813 11.10 -1.68 -18.45
N GLU A 814 11.12 -2.93 -18.86
CA GLU A 814 9.94 -3.65 -19.37
C GLU A 814 8.96 -3.99 -18.24
N ALA A 815 9.45 -4.40 -17.07
CA ALA A 815 8.63 -4.56 -15.87
C ALA A 815 7.91 -3.25 -15.48
N LEU A 816 8.60 -2.12 -15.59
CA LEU A 816 8.04 -0.78 -15.36
C LEU A 816 7.02 -0.37 -16.43
N VAL A 817 7.25 -0.70 -17.70
CA VAL A 817 6.23 -0.50 -18.75
C VAL A 817 4.98 -1.33 -18.41
N LEU A 818 5.12 -2.65 -18.26
CA LEU A 818 3.99 -3.56 -17.99
C LEU A 818 3.24 -3.20 -16.70
N GLY A 819 3.95 -2.81 -15.63
CA GLY A 819 3.36 -2.38 -14.37
C GLY A 819 2.67 -1.01 -14.43
N ASN A 820 3.04 -0.15 -15.38
CA ASN A 820 2.42 1.16 -15.60
C ASN A 820 1.37 1.17 -16.72
N SER A 821 1.33 0.14 -17.58
CA SER A 821 0.36 -0.09 -18.68
C SER A 821 -1.04 -0.46 -18.20
N THR A 822 -1.55 0.30 -17.22
CA THR A 822 -2.86 0.13 -16.59
C THR A 822 -3.49 1.50 -16.32
N PRO A 823 -4.82 1.66 -16.48
CA PRO A 823 -5.54 2.88 -16.08
C PRO A 823 -5.58 3.04 -14.56
N TYR A 824 -5.25 1.99 -13.80
CA TYR A 824 -5.21 2.00 -12.35
C TYR A 824 -3.84 2.44 -11.81
N GLY A 825 -3.82 2.82 -10.53
CA GLY A 825 -2.65 3.37 -9.84
C GLY A 825 -2.76 3.28 -8.32
N LEU A 826 -3.26 2.17 -7.78
CA LEU A 826 -3.47 2.01 -6.33
C LEU A 826 -2.20 1.59 -5.58
N ALA A 827 -1.71 0.37 -5.82
CA ALA A 827 -0.56 -0.19 -5.12
C ALA A 827 0.25 -1.16 -6.01
N ALA A 828 1.46 -1.53 -5.57
CA ALA A 828 2.29 -2.57 -6.18
C ALA A 828 3.18 -3.28 -5.16
N SER A 829 3.72 -4.44 -5.54
CA SER A 829 4.82 -5.13 -4.84
C SER A 829 6.03 -5.33 -5.74
N VAL A 830 7.23 -5.18 -5.17
CA VAL A 830 8.51 -5.38 -5.84
C VAL A 830 9.36 -6.34 -5.02
N TRP A 831 9.80 -7.44 -5.63
CA TRP A 831 10.59 -8.48 -4.97
C TRP A 831 11.99 -8.59 -5.60
N THR A 832 13.02 -8.26 -4.83
CA THR A 832 14.44 -8.44 -5.14
C THR A 832 15.29 -8.20 -3.89
N GLU A 833 16.38 -8.95 -3.70
CA GLU A 833 17.40 -8.64 -2.69
C GLU A 833 18.34 -7.49 -3.13
N THR A 834 18.19 -7.00 -4.36
CA THR A 834 19.00 -5.91 -4.94
C THR A 834 18.42 -4.54 -4.55
N LEU A 835 18.85 -3.99 -3.41
CA LEU A 835 18.32 -2.72 -2.86
C LEU A 835 18.25 -1.54 -3.87
N PRO A 836 19.27 -1.26 -4.73
CA PRO A 836 19.17 -0.18 -5.70
C PRO A 836 18.03 -0.39 -6.72
N LEU A 837 17.87 -1.63 -7.20
CA LEU A 837 16.83 -2.01 -8.14
C LEU A 837 15.44 -1.90 -7.50
N ALA A 838 15.29 -2.33 -6.24
CA ALA A 838 14.04 -2.20 -5.49
C ALA A 838 13.60 -0.73 -5.38
N LEU A 839 14.53 0.18 -5.06
CA LEU A 839 14.25 1.61 -4.91
C LEU A 839 14.00 2.32 -6.25
N GLU A 840 14.78 2.01 -7.29
CA GLU A 840 14.59 2.59 -8.64
C GLU A 840 13.25 2.18 -9.23
N VAL A 841 12.87 0.90 -9.10
CA VAL A 841 11.57 0.39 -9.57
C VAL A 841 10.44 0.97 -8.73
N ALA A 842 10.55 0.99 -7.40
CA ALA A 842 9.50 1.53 -6.53
C ALA A 842 9.19 3.02 -6.80
N HIS A 843 10.20 3.84 -7.08
CA HIS A 843 9.99 5.25 -7.43
C HIS A 843 9.55 5.48 -8.90
N SER A 844 9.64 4.45 -9.75
CA SER A 844 9.25 4.53 -11.16
C SER A 844 7.88 3.91 -11.47
N LEU A 845 7.23 3.28 -10.48
CA LEU A 845 5.88 2.71 -10.60
C LEU A 845 4.80 3.77 -10.35
N GLN A 846 3.81 3.84 -11.24
CA GLN A 846 2.72 4.80 -11.21
C GLN A 846 1.59 4.37 -10.26
N VAL A 847 1.91 4.18 -8.98
CA VAL A 847 0.98 3.70 -7.94
C VAL A 847 1.10 4.50 -6.65
N GLY A 848 0.02 4.57 -5.88
CA GLY A 848 0.00 5.31 -4.61
C GLY A 848 0.74 4.67 -3.44
N THR A 849 1.19 3.42 -3.54
CA THR A 849 1.94 2.68 -2.50
C THR A 849 2.75 1.55 -3.12
N VAL A 850 4.02 1.38 -2.75
CA VAL A 850 4.84 0.22 -3.16
C VAL A 850 5.37 -0.51 -1.93
N TRP A 851 5.22 -1.83 -1.91
CA TRP A 851 5.83 -2.71 -0.91
C TRP A 851 7.05 -3.41 -1.49
N ILE A 852 8.20 -3.34 -0.80
CA ILE A 852 9.44 -4.03 -1.18
C ILE A 852 9.57 -5.30 -0.33
N ASN A 853 9.75 -6.44 -1.00
CA ASN A 853 9.85 -7.80 -0.41
C ASN A 853 8.69 -8.09 0.58
N GLY A 854 7.48 -7.67 0.21
CA GLY A 854 6.25 -7.80 0.99
C GLY A 854 5.02 -7.33 0.19
N HIS A 855 3.83 -7.44 0.78
CA HIS A 855 2.56 -7.04 0.17
C HIS A 855 1.50 -6.72 1.24
N ASN A 856 0.51 -5.86 0.95
CA ASN A 856 -0.57 -5.45 1.86
C ASN A 856 -0.11 -5.04 3.28
N MET A 857 1.09 -4.46 3.40
CA MET A 857 1.62 -3.97 4.68
C MET A 857 0.98 -2.61 5.00
N LEU A 858 0.09 -2.60 6.00
CA LEU A 858 -0.77 -1.46 6.35
C LEU A 858 -0.54 -1.02 7.81
N ASP A 859 -0.53 0.28 8.06
CA ASP A 859 -0.53 0.87 9.39
C ASP A 859 -1.24 2.23 9.34
N ALA A 860 -1.96 2.60 10.40
CA ALA A 860 -2.72 3.85 10.47
C ALA A 860 -1.89 5.14 10.25
N ALA A 861 -0.58 5.10 10.49
CA ALA A 861 0.35 6.20 10.23
C ALA A 861 0.89 6.24 8.78
N SER A 862 0.71 5.17 8.00
CA SER A 862 1.05 5.17 6.58
C SER A 862 -0.14 5.68 5.78
N ALA A 863 0.10 6.66 4.90
CA ALA A 863 -0.92 7.13 3.97
C ALA A 863 -1.12 6.09 2.84
N PHE A 864 -2.37 5.81 2.49
CA PHE A 864 -2.77 4.87 1.43
C PHE A 864 -3.84 5.48 0.52
N GLY A 865 -3.82 5.17 -0.77
CA GLY A 865 -4.79 5.66 -1.76
C GLY A 865 -4.14 5.95 -3.11
N GLY A 866 -4.88 5.76 -4.20
CA GLY A 866 -4.32 5.71 -5.55
C GLY A 866 -4.18 7.05 -6.27
N TYR A 867 -3.83 6.95 -7.55
CA TYR A 867 -4.04 7.97 -8.57
C TYR A 867 -4.49 7.31 -9.90
N LYS A 868 -4.58 8.08 -10.99
CA LYS A 868 -5.32 7.69 -12.21
C LYS A 868 -6.75 7.24 -11.87
N GLU A 869 -7.26 6.17 -12.47
CA GLU A 869 -8.61 5.67 -12.23
C GLU A 869 -8.78 4.92 -10.89
N SER A 870 -7.71 4.73 -10.12
CA SER A 870 -7.80 4.28 -8.72
C SER A 870 -8.25 5.40 -7.75
N GLY A 871 -8.52 6.60 -8.26
CA GLY A 871 -9.15 7.69 -7.52
C GLY A 871 -8.16 8.72 -6.96
N TYR A 872 -8.57 9.45 -5.92
CA TYR A 872 -7.78 10.54 -5.34
C TYR A 872 -8.20 10.87 -3.89
N GLY A 873 -7.28 11.51 -3.16
CA GLY A 873 -7.29 11.61 -1.70
C GLY A 873 -6.41 10.52 -1.07
N ARG A 874 -6.21 10.59 0.25
CA ARG A 874 -5.45 9.58 1.02
C ARG A 874 -6.19 9.25 2.32
N ASP A 875 -6.06 8.00 2.75
CA ASP A 875 -6.50 7.51 4.05
C ASP A 875 -5.25 7.23 4.92
N GLY A 876 -5.31 7.52 6.22
CA GLY A 876 -4.18 7.34 7.14
C GLY A 876 -3.07 8.42 7.04
N GLY A 877 -2.12 8.35 7.97
CA GLY A 877 -1.04 9.33 8.13
C GLY A 877 -1.53 10.73 8.53
N LYS A 878 -0.63 11.73 8.50
CA LYS A 878 -1.02 13.14 8.62
C LYS A 878 -1.70 13.63 7.34
N GLU A 879 -1.32 13.02 6.22
CA GLU A 879 -1.77 13.28 4.85
C GLU A 879 -3.28 13.09 4.72
N GLY A 880 -3.83 12.00 5.26
CA GLY A 880 -5.27 11.74 5.27
C GLY A 880 -6.08 12.69 6.15
N LEU A 881 -5.47 13.41 7.10
CA LEU A 881 -6.21 14.40 7.90
C LEU A 881 -6.63 15.61 7.06
N PHE A 882 -5.82 16.01 6.07
CA PHE A 882 -6.16 17.10 5.16
C PHE A 882 -7.43 16.81 4.34
N GLU A 883 -7.81 15.55 4.17
CA GLU A 883 -9.11 15.19 3.58
C GLU A 883 -10.31 15.59 4.43
N TYR A 884 -10.12 15.86 5.72
CA TYR A 884 -11.19 16.11 6.71
C TYR A 884 -11.19 17.52 7.29
N VAL A 885 -10.39 18.43 6.73
CA VAL A 885 -10.33 19.85 7.12
C VAL A 885 -10.33 20.80 5.92
N ARG A 886 -10.59 22.08 6.20
CA ARG A 886 -10.42 23.25 5.32
C ARG A 886 -9.61 24.34 6.01
N PRO A 887 -8.93 25.25 5.28
CA PRO A 887 -8.25 26.39 5.88
C PRO A 887 -9.23 27.33 6.58
N ASN A 888 -8.77 28.02 7.63
CA ASN A 888 -9.62 28.92 8.44
C ASN A 888 -10.20 30.12 7.68
N TRP A 889 -9.57 30.52 6.58
CA TRP A 889 -10.04 31.59 5.69
C TRP A 889 -11.10 31.11 4.68
N GLN A 890 -11.18 29.81 4.42
CA GLN A 890 -12.12 29.26 3.45
C GLN A 890 -13.51 29.12 4.08
N ALA A 891 -14.52 29.79 3.51
CA ALA A 891 -15.93 29.60 3.87
C ALA A 891 -16.36 28.14 3.66
N ARG A 892 -17.46 27.72 4.30
CA ARG A 892 -17.98 26.35 4.22
C ARG A 892 -18.89 26.24 2.98
N PRO A 893 -18.48 25.56 1.91
CA PRO A 893 -19.06 25.76 0.58
C PRO A 893 -20.44 25.12 0.45
N HIS A 894 -21.49 25.94 0.54
CA HIS A 894 -22.88 25.58 0.22
C HIS A 894 -23.37 26.48 -0.92
N PRO A 895 -22.87 26.31 -2.16
CA PRO A 895 -23.51 26.93 -3.32
C PRO A 895 -24.95 26.44 -3.44
N GLY A 896 -25.85 27.30 -3.91
CA GLY A 896 -27.21 26.87 -4.25
C GLY A 896 -27.21 25.83 -5.37
N ALA A 897 -28.31 25.10 -5.53
CA ALA A 897 -28.48 24.20 -6.66
C ALA A 897 -28.43 25.03 -7.96
N VAL A 898 -27.40 24.81 -8.79
CA VAL A 898 -27.24 25.50 -10.07
C VAL A 898 -27.75 24.58 -11.17
N ASP A 899 -28.90 24.91 -11.74
CA ASP A 899 -29.42 24.20 -12.91
C ASP A 899 -28.58 24.58 -14.14
N LEU A 900 -27.93 23.59 -14.73
CA LEU A 900 -26.92 23.75 -15.77
C LEU A 900 -27.09 22.61 -16.78
N ASP A 901 -27.53 22.93 -18.01
CA ASP A 901 -27.46 21.94 -19.08
C ASP A 901 -26.00 21.64 -19.42
N PHE A 902 -25.56 20.50 -18.90
CA PHE A 902 -24.24 19.93 -19.09
C PHE A 902 -23.91 19.57 -20.55
N LYS A 903 -24.87 19.61 -21.49
CA LYS A 903 -24.61 19.48 -22.93
C LYS A 903 -24.18 20.82 -23.54
N THR A 904 -24.99 21.88 -23.38
CA THR A 904 -24.77 23.22 -23.96
C THR A 904 -23.78 24.11 -23.18
N PHE A 905 -23.46 23.82 -21.92
CA PHE A 905 -22.47 24.59 -21.18
C PHE A 905 -21.12 24.66 -21.93
N ALA A 906 -20.66 25.89 -22.20
CA ALA A 906 -19.42 26.21 -22.91
C ALA A 906 -19.29 25.63 -24.34
N THR A 907 -20.41 25.34 -25.03
CA THR A 907 -20.40 25.01 -26.48
C THR A 907 -20.38 26.24 -27.37
N SER A 908 -20.77 27.41 -26.85
CA SER A 908 -20.73 28.69 -27.57
C SER A 908 -19.28 29.15 -27.79
N GLN A 909 -18.75 28.89 -28.98
CA GLN A 909 -17.54 29.57 -29.47
C GLN A 909 -17.92 30.93 -30.05
N GLY A 910 -17.09 31.95 -29.78
CA GLY A 910 -17.30 33.28 -30.31
C GLY A 910 -16.34 34.31 -29.75
N ALA A 911 -15.43 34.80 -30.60
CA ALA A 911 -14.93 36.15 -30.45
C ALA A 911 -16.07 37.09 -30.85
N GLU A 912 -16.67 37.79 -29.90
CA GLU A 912 -17.59 38.89 -30.22
C GLU A 912 -16.81 39.93 -31.03
N ILE A 913 -17.23 40.15 -32.28
CA ILE A 913 -16.74 41.27 -33.08
C ILE A 913 -17.22 42.53 -32.36
N PRO A 914 -16.32 43.43 -31.89
CA PRO A 914 -16.74 44.66 -31.22
C PRO A 914 -17.68 45.43 -32.13
N SER A 915 -18.89 45.73 -31.64
CA SER A 915 -19.86 46.46 -32.44
C SER A 915 -19.30 47.86 -32.74
N VAL A 916 -19.30 48.23 -34.02
CA VAL A 916 -18.99 49.60 -34.42
C VAL A 916 -20.14 50.47 -33.93
N ALA A 917 -19.93 51.14 -32.79
CA ALA A 917 -20.97 51.94 -32.14
C ALA A 917 -21.48 53.00 -33.13
N ALA A 918 -22.80 53.09 -33.31
CA ALA A 918 -23.40 53.91 -34.37
C ALA A 918 -23.04 55.41 -34.26
N ASP A 919 -22.81 55.92 -33.05
CA ASP A 919 -22.36 57.29 -32.80
C ASP A 919 -20.84 57.50 -33.01
N SER A 920 -20.05 56.42 -33.02
CA SER A 920 -18.65 56.49 -33.42
C SER A 920 -18.56 56.63 -34.93
N ARG A 921 -18.58 57.88 -35.41
CA ARG A 921 -18.22 58.22 -36.79
C ARG A 921 -16.87 57.56 -37.09
N VAL A 922 -16.87 56.56 -37.98
CA VAL A 922 -15.65 55.96 -38.50
C VAL A 922 -14.76 57.10 -38.99
N PRO A 923 -13.51 57.24 -38.50
CA PRO A 923 -12.59 58.23 -39.00
C PRO A 923 -12.25 57.92 -40.46
N ARG A 924 -13.02 58.50 -41.38
CA ARG A 924 -12.55 58.76 -42.75
C ARG A 924 -11.38 59.71 -42.59
N SER A 925 -10.17 59.17 -42.56
CA SER A 925 -8.94 59.94 -42.43
C SER A 925 -8.90 61.00 -43.51
N SER A 926 -9.17 62.24 -43.12
CA SER A 926 -9.03 63.40 -43.98
C SER A 926 -7.53 63.62 -44.21
N ALA A 927 -7.15 64.12 -45.39
CA ALA A 927 -5.73 64.35 -45.70
C ALA A 927 -5.06 65.36 -44.74
N SER A 928 -5.83 66.14 -43.98
CA SER A 928 -5.38 67.00 -42.88
C SER A 928 -4.81 66.25 -41.68
N ASP A 929 -5.20 64.99 -41.48
CA ASP A 929 -4.96 64.27 -40.22
C ASP A 929 -3.57 63.59 -40.22
N LEU A 930 -2.82 63.76 -41.31
CA LEU A 930 -1.54 63.12 -41.61
C LEU A 930 -0.31 63.90 -41.11
N GLU A 931 -0.48 65.11 -40.55
CA GLU A 931 0.62 65.82 -39.87
C GLU A 931 0.90 65.20 -38.49
N GLY A 932 1.59 64.05 -38.51
CA GLY A 932 2.19 63.40 -37.33
C GLY A 932 1.54 62.09 -36.88
N ASN A 933 0.27 61.83 -37.21
CA ASN A 933 -0.40 60.57 -36.85
C ASN A 933 -0.03 59.43 -37.80
N ILE A 934 1.15 58.84 -37.58
CA ILE A 934 1.49 57.54 -38.15
C ILE A 934 0.51 56.49 -37.57
N PRO A 935 -0.20 55.69 -38.40
CA PRO A 935 -1.09 54.66 -37.88
C PRO A 935 -0.30 53.63 -37.07
N ASN A 936 -0.80 53.32 -35.86
CA ASN A 936 -0.15 52.38 -34.95
C ASN A 936 -0.14 50.96 -35.56
N VAL A 937 1.01 50.29 -35.49
CA VAL A 937 1.18 48.91 -35.97
C VAL A 937 0.26 47.99 -35.17
N ASP A 938 -0.37 47.01 -35.84
CA ASP A 938 -1.17 46.00 -35.16
C ASP A 938 -0.35 45.23 -34.12
N ARG A 939 -0.96 44.99 -32.96
CA ARG A 939 -0.34 44.33 -31.80
C ARG A 939 -1.12 43.07 -31.43
N THR A 940 -1.42 42.22 -32.42
CA THR A 940 -2.04 40.91 -32.19
C THR A 940 -1.08 40.00 -31.42
N TYR A 941 -1.40 39.72 -30.15
CA TYR A 941 -0.67 38.76 -29.32
C TYR A 941 -0.94 37.33 -29.74
N LYS A 942 0.06 36.47 -29.52
CA LYS A 942 0.07 35.05 -29.87
C LYS A 942 -0.11 34.19 -28.62
N LEU A 943 -0.51 32.94 -28.81
CA LEU A 943 -0.44 31.91 -27.77
C LEU A 943 1.04 31.58 -27.49
N TYR A 944 1.34 30.95 -26.36
CA TYR A 944 2.69 30.48 -26.04
C TYR A 944 2.63 29.01 -25.59
N TYR A 945 3.24 28.09 -26.35
CA TYR A 945 3.34 26.69 -25.95
C TYR A 945 4.55 25.99 -26.57
N GLY A 946 5.11 25.02 -25.85
CA GLY A 946 6.31 24.30 -26.27
C GLY A 946 7.58 25.15 -26.34
N GLY A 947 7.66 26.27 -25.59
CA GLY A 947 8.82 27.18 -25.60
C GLY A 947 8.89 28.13 -26.79
N ALA A 948 7.74 28.49 -27.37
CA ALA A 948 7.67 29.47 -28.45
C ALA A 948 6.27 30.10 -28.56
N GLN A 949 6.20 31.30 -29.12
CA GLN A 949 4.92 31.89 -29.55
C GLN A 949 4.32 31.15 -30.75
N LYS A 950 2.99 31.01 -30.78
CA LYS A 950 2.21 30.29 -31.80
C LYS A 950 0.94 31.07 -32.15
N ARG A 951 0.57 31.07 -33.44
CA ARG A 951 -0.77 31.54 -33.86
C ARG A 951 -1.83 30.54 -33.35
N PRO A 952 -3.06 30.99 -33.04
CA PRO A 952 -4.16 30.08 -32.74
C PRO A 952 -4.54 29.29 -33.99
N ASP A 953 -4.94 28.04 -33.81
CA ASP A 953 -5.22 27.13 -34.94
C ASP A 953 -6.39 27.60 -35.82
N SER A 954 -7.38 28.26 -35.19
CA SER A 954 -8.51 28.95 -35.81
C SER A 954 -8.13 30.18 -36.64
N MET A 955 -6.91 30.70 -36.46
CA MET A 955 -6.49 32.06 -36.88
C MET A 955 -7.40 33.19 -36.37
N SER A 956 -8.28 32.95 -35.39
CA SER A 956 -9.15 33.95 -34.79
C SER A 956 -8.43 34.80 -33.74
N SER A 957 -8.84 36.06 -33.62
CA SER A 957 -8.41 36.94 -32.54
C SER A 957 -9.60 37.69 -31.96
N ARG A 958 -9.51 38.04 -30.68
CA ARG A 958 -10.51 38.82 -29.95
C ARG A 958 -9.89 40.12 -29.45
N ALA A 959 -10.69 41.18 -29.40
CA ALA A 959 -10.27 42.44 -28.81
C ALA A 959 -10.18 42.30 -27.28
N VAL A 960 -9.14 42.88 -26.69
CA VAL A 960 -9.03 43.11 -25.24
C VAL A 960 -9.26 44.59 -24.98
N LEU A 961 -10.15 44.91 -24.06
CA LEU A 961 -10.49 46.28 -23.69
C LEU A 961 -9.70 46.72 -22.46
N ASP A 962 -9.26 47.98 -22.45
CA ASP A 962 -8.72 48.65 -21.28
C ASP A 962 -9.83 49.04 -20.27
N HIS A 963 -9.43 49.63 -19.14
CA HIS A 963 -10.33 50.10 -18.11
C HIS A 963 -11.27 51.24 -18.55
N ALA A 964 -11.01 51.87 -19.71
CA ALA A 964 -11.84 52.91 -20.32
C ALA A 964 -12.75 52.36 -21.43
N GLY A 965 -12.74 51.04 -21.69
CA GLY A 965 -13.54 50.38 -22.71
C GLY A 965 -13.00 50.49 -24.14
N LYS A 966 -11.78 51.00 -24.32
CA LYS A 966 -11.12 51.11 -25.62
C LYS A 966 -10.31 49.84 -25.91
N ILE A 967 -10.18 49.47 -27.18
CA ILE A 967 -9.36 48.32 -27.60
C ILE A 967 -7.88 48.62 -27.29
N ALA A 968 -7.30 47.85 -26.37
CA ALA A 968 -5.91 47.94 -25.95
C ALA A 968 -4.99 47.14 -26.88
N ALA A 969 -5.43 45.93 -27.26
CA ALA A 969 -4.77 45.04 -28.22
C ALA A 969 -5.75 43.97 -28.72
N TYR A 970 -5.35 43.23 -29.75
CA TYR A 970 -5.96 41.95 -30.11
C TYR A 970 -5.16 40.80 -29.50
N VAL A 971 -5.83 39.72 -29.12
CA VAL A 971 -5.18 38.49 -28.64
C VAL A 971 -5.70 37.29 -29.40
N ALA A 972 -4.84 36.30 -29.61
CA ALA A 972 -5.22 34.98 -30.10
C ALA A 972 -6.36 34.39 -29.26
N ASP A 973 -7.44 33.97 -29.94
CA ASP A 973 -8.59 33.29 -29.31
C ASP A 973 -8.45 31.79 -29.59
N GLY A 974 -7.80 31.08 -28.68
CA GLY A 974 -7.41 29.68 -28.84
C GLY A 974 -8.60 28.71 -28.78
N GLY A 975 -8.49 27.61 -29.51
CA GLY A 975 -9.49 26.54 -29.55
C GLY A 975 -9.07 25.25 -28.86
N ILE A 976 -9.92 24.23 -28.96
CA ILE A 976 -9.67 22.87 -28.44
C ILE A 976 -8.36 22.28 -29.01
N LYS A 977 -8.00 22.60 -30.26
CA LYS A 977 -6.76 22.14 -30.89
C LYS A 977 -5.52 22.84 -30.32
N ASP A 978 -5.61 24.11 -29.92
CA ASP A 978 -4.52 24.79 -29.22
C ASP A 978 -4.29 24.22 -27.81
N ILE A 979 -5.38 23.87 -27.10
CA ILE A 979 -5.30 23.11 -25.84
C ILE A 979 -4.62 21.76 -26.06
N ARG A 980 -5.00 21.00 -27.09
CA ARG A 980 -4.34 19.73 -27.43
C ARG A 980 -2.84 19.92 -27.68
N ASN A 981 -2.46 20.87 -28.54
CA ASN A 981 -1.05 21.15 -28.85
C ASN A 981 -0.25 21.55 -27.59
N ALA A 982 -0.88 22.27 -26.65
CA ALA A 982 -0.27 22.64 -25.38
C ALA A 982 -0.15 21.46 -24.40
N VAL A 983 -1.12 20.56 -24.36
CA VAL A 983 -1.04 19.32 -23.55
C VAL A 983 0.00 18.36 -24.14
N GLU A 984 0.07 18.18 -25.45
CA GLU A 984 1.12 17.40 -26.11
C GLU A 984 2.53 17.94 -25.77
N ALA A 985 2.71 19.27 -25.77
CA ALA A 985 3.95 19.91 -25.34
C ALA A 985 4.24 19.68 -23.84
N ALA A 986 3.23 19.79 -22.98
CA ALA A 986 3.36 19.57 -21.54
C ALA A 986 3.66 18.10 -21.19
N HIS A 987 2.98 17.14 -21.81
CA HIS A 987 3.24 15.71 -21.65
C HIS A 987 4.67 15.37 -22.08
N LYS A 988 5.13 15.90 -23.22
CA LYS A 988 6.50 15.69 -23.71
C LYS A 988 7.56 16.26 -22.74
N ALA A 989 7.27 17.37 -22.07
CA ALA A 989 8.17 17.99 -21.10
C ALA A 989 8.15 17.30 -19.71
N ALA A 990 6.99 16.79 -19.26
CA ALA A 990 6.79 16.33 -17.89
C ALA A 990 7.77 15.26 -17.39
N PRO A 991 8.11 14.18 -18.13
CA PRO A 991 9.11 13.19 -17.71
C PRO A 991 10.52 13.77 -17.54
N GLY A 992 10.86 14.85 -18.24
CA GLY A 992 12.13 15.56 -18.08
C GLY A 992 12.11 16.51 -16.88
N TRP A 993 11.03 17.29 -16.73
CA TRP A 993 10.88 18.29 -15.68
C TRP A 993 10.67 17.67 -14.28
N ALA A 994 9.94 16.55 -14.19
CA ALA A 994 9.80 15.77 -12.97
C ALA A 994 11.16 15.26 -12.45
N LYS A 995 12.03 14.80 -13.36
CA LYS A 995 13.39 14.30 -13.06
C LYS A 995 14.41 15.37 -12.69
N GLN A 996 14.11 16.65 -12.92
CA GLN A 996 14.98 17.72 -12.43
C GLN A 996 15.07 17.70 -10.90
N THR A 997 16.22 18.10 -10.37
CA THR A 997 16.36 18.22 -8.91
C THR A 997 15.47 19.36 -8.38
N PRO A 998 14.98 19.28 -7.13
CA PRO A 998 14.27 20.40 -6.51
C PRO A 998 15.12 21.69 -6.50
N HIS A 999 16.44 21.57 -6.37
CA HIS A 999 17.38 22.69 -6.49
C HIS A 999 17.37 23.32 -7.89
N ALA A 1000 17.45 22.53 -8.96
CA ALA A 1000 17.38 23.05 -10.33
C ALA A 1000 16.05 23.76 -10.62
N ARG A 1001 14.92 23.20 -10.14
CA ARG A 1001 13.62 23.88 -10.24
C ARG A 1001 13.53 25.15 -9.39
N ALA A 1002 14.26 25.24 -8.28
CA ALA A 1002 14.36 26.46 -7.48
C ALA A 1002 15.11 27.57 -8.23
N GLN A 1003 16.24 27.25 -8.88
CA GLN A 1003 17.00 28.23 -9.69
C GLN A 1003 16.13 28.86 -10.78
N ILE A 1004 15.37 28.06 -11.53
CA ILE A 1004 14.43 28.58 -12.54
C ILE A 1004 13.38 29.54 -11.93
N LEU A 1005 12.85 29.25 -10.73
CA LEU A 1005 11.92 30.19 -10.07
C LEU A 1005 12.60 31.43 -9.48
N TYR A 1006 13.89 31.38 -9.12
CA TYR A 1006 14.66 32.58 -8.76
C TYR A 1006 14.92 33.46 -9.99
N TYR A 1007 15.32 32.87 -11.13
CA TYR A 1007 15.47 33.62 -12.39
C TYR A 1007 14.15 34.24 -12.86
N LEU A 1008 13.01 33.55 -12.68
CA LEU A 1008 11.68 34.14 -12.92
C LEU A 1008 11.37 35.34 -12.02
N ALA A 1009 11.88 35.36 -10.79
CA ALA A 1009 11.71 36.48 -9.87
C ALA A 1009 12.63 37.66 -10.26
N GLU A 1010 13.89 37.37 -10.58
CA GLU A 1010 14.90 38.36 -11.01
C GLU A 1010 14.52 39.02 -12.34
N ASN A 1011 14.13 38.25 -13.35
CA ASN A 1011 13.69 38.76 -14.65
C ASN A 1011 12.33 39.49 -14.60
N LEU A 1012 11.49 39.20 -13.61
CA LEU A 1012 10.28 39.98 -13.34
C LEU A 1012 10.62 41.32 -12.65
N GLU A 1013 11.54 41.33 -11.68
CA GLU A 1013 12.01 42.54 -11.01
C GLU A 1013 12.70 43.51 -11.99
N LEU A 1014 13.55 43.00 -12.88
CA LEU A 1014 14.16 43.78 -13.97
C LEU A 1014 13.13 44.48 -14.89
N ARG A 1015 11.90 43.96 -14.96
CA ARG A 1015 10.79 44.54 -15.74
C ARG A 1015 9.72 45.21 -14.89
N ARG A 1016 9.93 45.36 -13.57
CA ARG A 1016 8.92 45.80 -12.59
C ARG A 1016 8.20 47.09 -12.99
N ALA A 1017 8.95 48.11 -13.41
CA ALA A 1017 8.37 49.40 -13.82
C ALA A 1017 7.55 49.31 -15.13
N GLU A 1018 7.94 48.43 -16.05
CA GLU A 1018 7.22 48.18 -17.30
C GLU A 1018 5.88 47.47 -17.01
N VAL A 1019 5.94 46.39 -16.23
CA VAL A 1019 4.77 45.55 -15.90
C VAL A 1019 3.76 46.32 -15.06
N ALA A 1020 4.21 47.13 -14.09
CA ALA A 1020 3.33 48.00 -13.31
C ALA A 1020 2.63 49.07 -14.18
N SER A 1021 3.31 49.62 -15.19
CA SER A 1021 2.72 50.56 -16.15
C SER A 1021 1.68 49.88 -17.06
N ARG A 1022 1.90 48.61 -17.44
CA ARG A 1022 0.90 47.80 -18.16
C ARG A 1022 -0.32 47.49 -17.29
N LEU A 1023 -0.13 47.16 -16.00
CA LEU A 1023 -1.20 46.98 -15.02
C LEU A 1023 -2.06 48.24 -14.87
N GLU A 1024 -1.42 49.41 -14.77
CA GLU A 1024 -2.11 50.71 -14.72
C GLU A 1024 -2.94 50.98 -15.98
N ALA A 1025 -2.34 50.84 -17.16
CA ALA A 1025 -3.01 51.08 -18.44
C ALA A 1025 -4.16 50.10 -18.74
N LEU A 1026 -4.08 48.85 -18.30
CA LEU A 1026 -5.09 47.82 -18.61
C LEU A 1026 -6.20 47.74 -17.56
N ALA A 1027 -5.84 47.69 -16.27
CA ALA A 1027 -6.80 47.47 -15.19
C ALA A 1027 -7.30 48.78 -14.54
N GLY A 1028 -6.71 49.93 -14.85
CA GLY A 1028 -7.01 51.21 -14.19
C GLY A 1028 -6.50 51.26 -12.74
N ALA A 1029 -5.60 50.35 -12.37
CA ALA A 1029 -4.97 50.34 -11.06
C ALA A 1029 -4.00 51.52 -10.95
N LYS A 1030 -4.00 52.23 -9.81
CA LYS A 1030 -2.97 53.24 -9.53
C LYS A 1030 -1.58 52.61 -9.65
N LYS A 1031 -0.61 53.33 -10.23
CA LYS A 1031 0.80 52.92 -10.32
C LYS A 1031 1.37 52.26 -9.08
N GLU A 1032 1.09 52.80 -7.90
CA GLU A 1032 1.50 52.27 -6.59
C GLU A 1032 0.98 50.84 -6.35
N ALA A 1033 -0.30 50.59 -6.65
CA ALA A 1033 -0.92 49.28 -6.53
C ALA A 1033 -0.44 48.31 -7.62
N GLY A 1034 -0.15 48.80 -8.83
CA GLY A 1034 0.48 48.01 -9.89
C GLY A 1034 1.89 47.55 -9.52
N LEU A 1035 2.70 48.43 -8.92
CA LEU A 1035 4.01 48.10 -8.37
C LEU A 1035 3.89 47.08 -7.23
N GLN A 1036 2.93 47.28 -6.31
CA GLN A 1036 2.67 46.35 -5.21
C GLN A 1036 2.21 44.96 -5.69
N GLU A 1037 1.43 44.86 -6.78
CA GLU A 1037 1.07 43.57 -7.36
C GLU A 1037 2.31 42.83 -7.89
N VAL A 1038 3.25 43.53 -8.54
CA VAL A 1038 4.53 42.95 -8.98
C VAL A 1038 5.41 42.55 -7.79
N ASP A 1039 5.51 43.38 -6.74
CA ASP A 1039 6.25 43.04 -5.51
C ASP A 1039 5.76 41.72 -4.89
N LEU A 1040 4.44 41.53 -4.85
CA LEU A 1040 3.81 40.31 -4.37
C LEU A 1040 4.06 39.11 -5.30
N CYS A 1041 4.19 39.33 -6.62
CA CYS A 1041 4.57 38.28 -7.58
C CYS A 1041 6.02 37.82 -7.36
N VAL A 1042 6.95 38.77 -7.24
CA VAL A 1042 8.37 38.53 -6.97
C VAL A 1042 8.52 37.79 -5.63
N GLN A 1043 7.87 38.28 -4.56
CA GLN A 1043 7.82 37.61 -3.27
C GLN A 1043 7.24 36.18 -3.35
N ARG A 1044 6.19 35.96 -4.14
CA ARG A 1044 5.56 34.64 -4.34
C ARG A 1044 6.50 33.67 -5.06
N LEU A 1045 7.27 34.13 -6.05
CA LEU A 1045 8.28 33.33 -6.74
C LEU A 1045 9.44 32.97 -5.80
N PHE A 1046 10.02 33.95 -5.10
CA PHE A 1046 11.05 33.70 -4.07
C PHE A 1046 10.58 32.72 -2.99
N TYR A 1047 9.34 32.83 -2.52
CA TYR A 1047 8.75 31.91 -1.54
C TYR A 1047 8.70 30.47 -2.06
N TRP A 1048 8.18 30.24 -3.27
CA TRP A 1048 8.06 28.89 -3.82
C TRP A 1048 9.41 28.31 -4.25
N ALA A 1049 10.32 29.11 -4.81
CA ALA A 1049 11.70 28.74 -5.05
C ALA A 1049 12.38 28.24 -3.76
N ALA A 1050 12.26 29.03 -2.67
CA ALA A 1050 12.79 28.66 -1.37
C ALA A 1050 12.13 27.38 -0.81
N TYR A 1051 10.84 27.15 -1.06
CA TYR A 1051 10.12 25.96 -0.59
C TYR A 1051 10.51 24.66 -1.32
N SER A 1052 11.00 24.76 -2.56
CA SER A 1052 11.23 23.64 -3.49
C SER A 1052 11.94 22.42 -2.88
N ASP A 1053 13.12 22.65 -2.30
CA ASP A 1053 14.04 21.64 -1.76
C ASP A 1053 13.90 21.45 -0.24
N LYS A 1054 13.12 22.31 0.43
CA LYS A 1054 12.93 22.32 1.90
C LYS A 1054 11.68 21.54 2.36
N TYR A 1055 10.89 21.00 1.43
CA TYR A 1055 9.69 20.21 1.76
C TYR A 1055 9.63 18.90 0.95
N GLY A 1056 10.48 17.95 1.35
CA GLY A 1056 10.64 16.63 0.74
C GLY A 1056 9.66 15.56 1.25
N GLY A 1057 10.09 14.30 1.12
CA GLY A 1057 9.44 13.14 1.73
C GLY A 1057 9.74 13.00 3.22
N ALA A 1058 9.15 12.00 3.88
CA ALA A 1058 9.32 11.72 5.31
C ALA A 1058 9.42 10.21 5.59
N VAL A 1059 10.19 9.84 6.61
CA VAL A 1059 10.12 8.48 7.20
C VAL A 1059 8.93 8.46 8.16
N GLN A 1060 8.00 7.52 7.97
CA GLN A 1060 6.82 7.36 8.80
C GLN A 1060 7.07 6.30 9.89
N GLU A 1061 6.81 6.64 11.15
CA GLU A 1061 6.92 5.70 12.26
C GLU A 1061 5.68 4.79 12.33
N THR A 1062 5.80 3.59 11.76
CA THR A 1062 4.76 2.56 11.71
C THR A 1062 5.09 1.38 12.64
N SER A 1063 4.10 0.52 12.90
CA SER A 1063 4.32 -0.76 13.61
C SER A 1063 4.87 -1.89 12.70
N LEU A 1064 5.14 -1.59 11.43
CA LEU A 1064 5.60 -2.54 10.42
C LEU A 1064 7.08 -2.87 10.56
N TYR A 1065 7.51 -3.98 9.97
CA TYR A 1065 8.93 -4.30 9.81
C TYR A 1065 9.54 -3.49 8.66
N GLY A 1066 10.74 -2.93 8.88
CA GLY A 1066 11.45 -2.10 7.90
C GLY A 1066 11.29 -0.61 8.17
N ALA A 1067 11.19 0.20 7.12
CA ALA A 1067 10.95 1.63 7.18
C ALA A 1067 9.87 2.02 6.16
N SER A 1068 8.84 2.73 6.61
CA SER A 1068 7.79 3.28 5.74
C SER A 1068 8.24 4.65 5.23
N LEU A 1069 8.29 4.83 3.90
CA LEU A 1069 8.77 6.07 3.27
C LEU A 1069 7.63 6.78 2.53
N LEU A 1070 7.31 8.01 2.92
CA LEU A 1070 6.41 8.89 2.20
C LEU A 1070 7.20 9.70 1.17
N PHE A 1071 6.95 9.45 -0.12
CA PHE A 1071 7.43 10.31 -1.21
C PHE A 1071 6.37 11.36 -1.60
N ARG A 1072 6.78 12.40 -2.32
CA ARG A 1072 5.90 13.50 -2.79
C ARG A 1072 6.16 13.81 -4.27
N GLU A 1073 5.48 13.08 -5.13
CA GLU A 1073 5.59 13.13 -6.59
C GLU A 1073 4.79 14.29 -7.22
N PRO A 1074 5.11 14.70 -8.46
CA PRO A 1074 4.25 15.56 -9.26
C PRO A 1074 2.96 14.84 -9.68
N LEU A 1075 1.94 15.62 -10.02
CA LEU A 1075 0.69 15.13 -10.61
C LEU A 1075 0.86 14.83 -12.12
N GLY A 1076 1.73 15.59 -12.81
CA GLY A 1076 1.97 15.48 -14.25
C GLY A 1076 1.68 16.80 -14.97
N VAL A 1077 0.76 16.76 -15.94
CA VAL A 1077 0.20 17.92 -16.64
C VAL A 1077 -0.98 18.48 -15.85
N VAL A 1078 -0.96 19.79 -15.59
CA VAL A 1078 -2.00 20.50 -14.84
C VAL A 1078 -2.60 21.63 -15.69
N GLY A 1079 -3.90 21.55 -15.98
CA GLY A 1079 -4.66 22.65 -16.55
C GLY A 1079 -5.00 23.68 -15.47
N ILE A 1080 -4.80 24.97 -15.71
CA ILE A 1080 -5.00 26.03 -14.70
C ILE A 1080 -5.76 27.20 -15.32
N ALA A 1081 -6.97 27.48 -14.87
CA ALA A 1081 -7.78 28.62 -15.30
C ALA A 1081 -7.80 29.72 -14.22
N CYS A 1082 -7.35 30.93 -14.59
CA CYS A 1082 -7.12 32.03 -13.66
C CYS A 1082 -8.37 32.91 -13.41
N PRO A 1083 -8.43 33.65 -12.27
CA PRO A 1083 -9.42 34.70 -12.03
C PRO A 1083 -9.18 35.91 -12.94
N ASP A 1084 -10.07 36.89 -12.87
CA ASP A 1084 -9.88 38.21 -13.48
C ASP A 1084 -9.41 39.27 -12.45
N GLU A 1085 -9.54 38.97 -11.16
CA GLU A 1085 -8.99 39.75 -10.05
C GLU A 1085 -7.46 39.51 -9.88
N GLN A 1086 -6.69 40.61 -9.76
CA GLN A 1086 -5.21 40.60 -9.63
C GLN A 1086 -4.53 39.70 -10.69
N PRO A 1087 -4.70 40.02 -11.99
CA PRO A 1087 -4.47 39.08 -13.09
C PRO A 1087 -3.02 38.58 -13.20
N LEU A 1088 -2.01 39.35 -12.76
CA LEU A 1088 -0.62 38.90 -12.73
C LEU A 1088 -0.35 38.07 -11.46
N LEU A 1089 -0.73 38.59 -10.29
CA LEU A 1089 -0.47 37.92 -9.01
C LEU A 1089 -1.21 36.59 -8.87
N ALA A 1090 -2.42 36.48 -9.40
CA ALA A 1090 -3.15 35.22 -9.44
C ALA A 1090 -2.49 34.21 -10.39
N PHE A 1091 -2.11 34.63 -11.60
CA PHE A 1091 -1.38 33.81 -12.55
C PHE A 1091 -0.08 33.26 -11.95
N VAL A 1092 0.75 34.12 -11.37
CA VAL A 1092 2.01 33.75 -10.71
C VAL A 1092 1.77 32.87 -9.46
N SER A 1093 0.74 33.15 -8.66
CA SER A 1093 0.42 32.39 -7.45
C SER A 1093 -0.10 30.97 -7.73
N LEU A 1094 -0.63 30.70 -8.93
CA LEU A 1094 -1.03 29.37 -9.38
C LEU A 1094 0.11 28.66 -10.14
N LEU A 1095 0.87 29.41 -10.97
CA LEU A 1095 2.01 28.91 -11.73
C LEU A 1095 3.12 28.34 -10.83
N ALA A 1096 3.61 29.15 -9.88
CA ALA A 1096 4.78 28.84 -9.06
C ALA A 1096 4.65 27.51 -8.26
N PRO A 1097 3.57 27.24 -7.49
CA PRO A 1097 3.44 25.97 -6.75
C PRO A 1097 3.31 24.75 -7.67
N ALA A 1098 2.71 24.89 -8.85
CA ALA A 1098 2.61 23.78 -9.80
C ALA A 1098 3.99 23.43 -10.38
N VAL A 1099 4.66 24.41 -10.98
CA VAL A 1099 5.95 24.22 -11.67
C VAL A 1099 7.04 23.74 -10.72
N VAL A 1100 7.16 24.34 -9.51
CA VAL A 1100 8.24 23.98 -8.57
C VAL A 1100 8.13 22.55 -8.03
N ARG A 1101 6.91 22.00 -7.96
CA ARG A 1101 6.67 20.60 -7.56
C ARG A 1101 6.92 19.59 -8.68
N GLY A 1102 7.39 20.03 -9.85
CA GLY A 1102 7.75 19.16 -10.98
C GLY A 1102 6.62 18.92 -11.97
N ASN A 1103 5.53 19.68 -11.91
CA ASN A 1103 4.43 19.61 -12.88
C ASN A 1103 4.73 20.48 -14.10
N CYS A 1104 4.13 20.14 -15.25
CA CYS A 1104 4.03 21.02 -16.41
C CYS A 1104 2.60 21.59 -16.47
N VAL A 1105 2.44 22.84 -16.91
CA VAL A 1105 1.15 23.55 -16.83
C VAL A 1105 0.61 24.01 -18.20
N VAL A 1106 -0.70 23.97 -18.34
CA VAL A 1106 -1.45 24.65 -19.42
C VAL A 1106 -2.33 25.71 -18.77
N MET A 1107 -1.84 26.95 -18.78
CA MET A 1107 -2.46 28.11 -18.17
C MET A 1107 -3.47 28.75 -19.14
N VAL A 1108 -4.72 28.91 -18.69
CA VAL A 1108 -5.69 29.84 -19.26
C VAL A 1108 -5.66 31.09 -18.36
N PRO A 1109 -5.21 32.25 -18.86
CA PRO A 1109 -5.10 33.48 -18.06
C PRO A 1109 -6.47 34.11 -17.80
N SER A 1110 -6.48 35.29 -17.16
CA SER A 1110 -7.69 36.14 -17.10
C SER A 1110 -8.27 36.33 -18.52
N GLU A 1111 -9.58 36.17 -18.68
CA GLU A 1111 -10.25 36.43 -19.96
C GLU A 1111 -10.38 37.93 -20.21
N ARG A 1112 -10.48 38.73 -19.14
CA ARG A 1112 -10.55 40.20 -19.22
C ARG A 1112 -9.18 40.86 -19.42
N PHE A 1113 -8.13 40.35 -18.77
CA PHE A 1113 -6.79 40.94 -18.76
C PHE A 1113 -5.68 39.95 -19.16
N PRO A 1114 -5.79 39.21 -20.29
CA PRO A 1114 -4.85 38.15 -20.65
C PRO A 1114 -3.43 38.66 -20.96
N LEU A 1115 -3.31 39.93 -21.37
CA LEU A 1115 -2.07 40.52 -21.88
C LEU A 1115 -0.89 40.39 -20.91
N LEU A 1116 -1.11 40.56 -19.61
CA LEU A 1116 -0.03 40.46 -18.60
C LEU A 1116 0.59 39.06 -18.53
N ALA A 1117 -0.20 38.00 -18.77
CA ALA A 1117 0.31 36.64 -18.93
C ALA A 1117 0.91 36.41 -20.33
N LEU A 1118 0.32 36.98 -21.38
CA LEU A 1118 0.85 36.95 -22.75
C LEU A 1118 2.10 37.82 -22.96
N ASP A 1119 2.49 38.64 -21.98
CA ASP A 1119 3.77 39.35 -21.86
C ASP A 1119 4.80 38.59 -21.01
N PHE A 1120 4.32 37.68 -20.15
CA PHE A 1120 5.14 36.89 -19.24
C PHE A 1120 5.99 35.83 -19.97
N TYR A 1121 5.64 35.47 -21.21
CA TYR A 1121 6.46 34.59 -22.06
C TYR A 1121 7.93 35.04 -22.13
N GLN A 1122 8.19 36.34 -22.28
CA GLN A 1122 9.55 36.86 -22.31
C GLN A 1122 10.28 36.63 -20.96
N VAL A 1123 9.56 36.65 -19.83
CA VAL A 1123 10.12 36.30 -18.51
C VAL A 1123 10.40 34.80 -18.44
N LEU A 1124 9.55 33.94 -19.02
CA LEU A 1124 9.80 32.49 -19.13
C LEU A 1124 11.05 32.21 -20.00
N ASP A 1125 11.11 32.79 -21.20
CA ASP A 1125 12.19 32.63 -22.18
C ASP A 1125 13.54 33.13 -21.63
N THR A 1126 13.56 34.27 -20.92
CA THR A 1126 14.78 34.84 -20.30
C THR A 1126 15.21 34.10 -19.01
N SER A 1127 14.36 33.19 -18.50
CA SER A 1127 14.63 32.41 -17.27
C SER A 1127 14.90 30.93 -17.54
N ASP A 1128 15.27 30.58 -18.78
CA ASP A 1128 15.58 29.21 -19.23
C ASP A 1128 14.47 28.18 -18.92
N VAL A 1129 13.20 28.60 -18.88
CA VAL A 1129 12.06 27.70 -18.63
C VAL A 1129 11.95 26.68 -19.77
N PRO A 1130 12.10 25.36 -19.54
CA PRO A 1130 12.14 24.40 -20.63
C PRO A 1130 10.82 24.35 -21.41
N GLY A 1131 10.92 24.31 -22.74
CA GLY A 1131 9.77 24.35 -23.63
C GLY A 1131 8.74 23.25 -23.32
N GLY A 1132 7.52 23.66 -23.01
CA GLY A 1132 6.42 22.76 -22.59
C GLY A 1132 6.18 22.70 -21.07
N VAL A 1133 7.11 23.17 -20.23
CA VAL A 1133 6.89 23.24 -18.76
C VAL A 1133 5.80 24.26 -18.41
N VAL A 1134 5.76 25.37 -19.14
CA VAL A 1134 4.72 26.39 -19.03
C VAL A 1134 4.15 26.68 -20.41
N ASN A 1135 2.83 26.65 -20.53
CA ASN A 1135 2.08 26.95 -21.75
C ASN A 1135 0.95 27.90 -21.37
N ILE A 1136 0.65 28.90 -22.21
CA ILE A 1136 -0.32 29.97 -21.97
C ILE A 1136 -1.25 30.08 -23.18
N ILE A 1137 -2.53 29.76 -22.98
CA ILE A 1137 -3.57 29.74 -24.02
C ILE A 1137 -4.66 30.76 -23.65
N SER A 1138 -4.68 31.90 -24.34
CA SER A 1138 -5.76 32.89 -24.24
C SER A 1138 -6.98 32.48 -25.08
N GLY A 1139 -8.16 32.92 -24.66
CA GLY A 1139 -9.44 32.70 -25.34
C GLY A 1139 -10.59 32.74 -24.35
N ASN A 1140 -11.76 32.20 -24.71
CA ASN A 1140 -12.86 32.06 -23.75
C ASN A 1140 -12.52 31.06 -22.63
N ARG A 1141 -12.54 31.52 -21.37
CA ARG A 1141 -12.06 30.73 -20.22
C ARG A 1141 -12.88 29.47 -20.01
N ASP A 1142 -14.20 29.55 -20.14
CA ASP A 1142 -15.07 28.40 -19.87
C ASP A 1142 -14.94 27.33 -20.95
N HIS A 1143 -14.84 27.73 -22.23
CA HIS A 1143 -14.59 26.82 -23.34
C HIS A 1143 -13.23 26.10 -23.22
N LEU A 1144 -12.17 26.84 -22.92
CA LEU A 1144 -10.83 26.28 -22.71
C LEU A 1144 -10.75 25.41 -21.44
N SER A 1145 -11.43 25.81 -20.36
CA SER A 1145 -11.50 25.01 -19.12
C SER A 1145 -12.27 23.71 -19.32
N ARG A 1146 -13.35 23.74 -20.12
CA ARG A 1146 -14.06 22.53 -20.53
C ARG A 1146 -13.14 21.61 -21.35
N ALA A 1147 -12.41 22.16 -22.32
CA ALA A 1147 -11.46 21.39 -23.13
C ALA A 1147 -10.37 20.71 -22.28
N LEU A 1148 -9.85 21.40 -21.26
CA LEU A 1148 -8.90 20.83 -20.29
C LEU A 1148 -9.54 19.76 -19.39
N ALA A 1149 -10.77 19.98 -18.90
CA ALA A 1149 -11.46 19.06 -17.99
C ALA A 1149 -12.06 17.81 -18.66
N GLU A 1150 -12.23 17.82 -19.99
CA GLU A 1150 -12.59 16.64 -20.79
C GLU A 1150 -11.35 15.92 -21.39
N HIS A 1151 -10.11 16.40 -21.15
CA HIS A 1151 -8.87 15.86 -21.74
C HIS A 1151 -8.28 14.71 -20.90
N GLN A 1152 -8.23 13.49 -21.45
CA GLN A 1152 -7.75 12.29 -20.72
C GLN A 1152 -6.27 12.37 -20.30
N ASP A 1153 -5.45 13.18 -20.99
CA ASP A 1153 -4.02 13.35 -20.71
C ASP A 1153 -3.70 14.58 -19.81
N VAL A 1154 -4.71 15.14 -19.14
CA VAL A 1154 -4.53 16.18 -18.10
C VAL A 1154 -4.82 15.56 -16.74
N GLN A 1155 -3.80 15.44 -15.88
CA GLN A 1155 -3.91 14.72 -14.61
C GLN A 1155 -4.53 15.56 -13.48
N ALA A 1156 -4.55 16.90 -13.61
CA ALA A 1156 -5.31 17.77 -12.72
C ALA A 1156 -5.80 19.04 -13.43
N VAL A 1157 -6.96 19.57 -13.03
CA VAL A 1157 -7.48 20.88 -13.46
C VAL A 1157 -7.78 21.74 -12.24
N TRP A 1158 -7.24 22.96 -12.23
CA TRP A 1158 -7.47 23.98 -11.22
C TRP A 1158 -8.27 25.13 -11.86
N TYR A 1159 -9.49 25.38 -11.39
CA TYR A 1159 -10.33 26.48 -11.88
C TYR A 1159 -10.53 27.51 -10.77
N PHE A 1160 -10.16 28.75 -11.06
CA PHE A 1160 -10.27 29.91 -10.16
C PHE A 1160 -10.94 31.10 -10.85
N GLY A 1161 -11.93 30.86 -11.73
CA GLY A 1161 -12.64 31.92 -12.48
C GLY A 1161 -13.59 32.80 -11.63
N SER A 1162 -14.63 33.35 -12.25
CA SER A 1162 -15.59 34.23 -11.55
C SER A 1162 -16.41 33.48 -10.49
N LYS A 1163 -16.89 34.17 -9.44
CA LYS A 1163 -17.55 33.55 -8.27
C LYS A 1163 -18.80 32.73 -8.58
N GLU A 1164 -19.52 33.06 -9.65
CA GLU A 1164 -20.70 32.32 -10.13
C GLU A 1164 -20.34 30.99 -10.82
N LYS A 1165 -19.08 30.86 -11.29
CA LYS A 1165 -18.57 29.71 -12.07
C LYS A 1165 -17.43 28.94 -11.38
N ASN A 1166 -16.85 29.47 -10.30
CA ASN A 1166 -15.91 28.77 -9.41
C ASN A 1166 -16.42 27.45 -8.84
N TYR A 1167 -17.73 27.21 -8.95
CA TYR A 1167 -18.41 26.00 -8.51
C TYR A 1167 -18.82 25.11 -9.70
N GLN A 1168 -18.03 25.00 -10.78
CA GLN A 1168 -18.45 24.26 -11.98
C GLN A 1168 -17.44 23.24 -12.54
N ARG A 1169 -17.72 21.98 -12.20
CA ARG A 1169 -17.65 20.79 -13.07
C ARG A 1169 -16.30 20.09 -13.34
N TRP A 1170 -16.41 18.77 -13.51
CA TRP A 1170 -15.41 17.81 -14.00
C TRP A 1170 -16.14 16.72 -14.81
N LYS A 1171 -15.56 16.23 -15.91
CA LYS A 1171 -16.10 15.10 -16.68
C LYS A 1171 -15.04 14.53 -17.66
N ASN A 1172 -14.44 13.38 -17.33
CA ASN A 1172 -13.62 12.64 -18.28
C ASN A 1172 -14.43 12.16 -19.51
N GLY A 1173 -13.72 11.91 -20.60
CA GLY A 1173 -14.25 11.25 -21.80
C GLY A 1173 -14.60 9.77 -21.57
N ALA A 1174 -14.97 9.11 -22.67
CA ALA A 1174 -15.21 7.66 -22.71
C ALA A 1174 -13.95 6.84 -22.38
#